data_AF-A0A7V8Y362-F1
#
_entry.id   AF-A0A7V8Y362-F1
#
_cell.length_a   1.000
_cell.length_b   1.000
_cell.length_c   1.000
_cell.angle_alpha   90.00
_cell.angle_beta   90.00
_cell.angle_gamma   90.00
#
_symmetry.space_group_name_H-M   'P 1'
#
loop_
_entity.id
_entity.type
_entity.pdbx_description
1 polymer ?
#
loop_
_entity_poly.entity_id
_entity_poly.type
_entity_poly.pdbx_seq_one_letter_code
_entity_poly.pdbx_strand_id
1 'polypeptide(L)'
;MTDLATTEQAVAASAQAAKAELAAEPRADSGSRLQRVILPRPGDPLTVRALYVDEHADNPRRAGAPTRTTLRMPAQAEISFATYFNAFPASYWRRWTTLSQVELRLAVDGECRVDVYRSKADGAQVHVCGEVLSGDGKTARFPLDLQYFEDGGWYWFDLTTADADVTLLHGGWFSPAEAPGRASVAIGICTFNRPDDCVAALTALGEDAEVTDAIEAMIVTDQGNRKVRDADGFAAAAAALGDKLRTHDQPNLGGSGGFARVMHEAMSRTDCEQILLMDDDIVIEPDSVLRLIAFSRFAEHPAIVGGHMLNLQARSELRAMGEVVDHSRFVWAPAPNVRYDHDFARKPLRSKASRKLHRRVDVEYNGWWMCLIPRVVAEKMGLPLPLFIKWDDSEYSLRAQEAGHPTVSLPGAAVWHMPWSNKDDAKDWQAYFHLRNRLVVAALHGDFERPTAMIKSNLKGTLAHLMSLEYSTVALQLMGLRDFLKGPDALFGSLPVALAQARQERAKFPDGVVLPSAKDLPMPSMHPAQAASMLRKPKGPIRYGLRLLRGLVHNVVPVKREHHQRPQLNVAAQDARWYLLSQLDGVTVGTADGRGVVYRKRDPQVFWHLLRQSVALHARLGREFPRLRRQYREAMPRLTGAKGWTNVFEADGR
;
A
#
# COMPACT_ATOMS: atom_id res chain seq x y z
N MET A 1 26.53 -30.77 -55.35
CA MET A 1 26.82 -29.33 -55.23
C MET A 1 25.62 -28.44 -55.56
N THR A 2 24.43 -29.00 -55.79
CA THR A 2 23.23 -28.25 -56.23
C THR A 2 22.19 -27.96 -55.13
N ASP A 3 22.32 -28.53 -53.92
CA ASP A 3 21.35 -28.34 -52.81
C ASP A 3 21.73 -27.24 -51.79
N LEU A 4 22.99 -26.81 -51.76
CA LEU A 4 23.43 -25.75 -50.83
C LEU A 4 23.04 -24.35 -51.33
N ALA A 5 23.03 -24.14 -52.66
CA ALA A 5 22.73 -22.84 -53.26
C ALA A 5 21.24 -22.44 -53.13
N THR A 6 20.33 -23.40 -53.18
CA THR A 6 18.88 -23.18 -53.01
C THR A 6 18.51 -22.87 -51.56
N THR A 7 19.24 -23.44 -50.60
CA THR A 7 19.01 -23.19 -49.17
C THR A 7 19.50 -21.81 -48.75
N GLU A 8 20.67 -21.36 -49.24
CA GLU A 8 21.17 -20.00 -49.00
C GLU A 8 20.29 -18.92 -49.64
N GLN A 9 19.73 -19.18 -50.83
CA GLN A 9 18.78 -18.25 -51.46
C GLN A 9 17.45 -18.14 -50.71
N ALA A 10 16.94 -19.24 -50.15
CA ALA A 10 15.73 -19.23 -49.33
C ALA A 10 15.92 -18.50 -48.00
N VAL A 11 17.10 -18.67 -47.36
CA VAL A 11 17.45 -17.97 -46.12
C VAL A 11 17.68 -16.48 -46.39
N ALA A 12 18.34 -16.13 -47.50
CA ALA A 12 18.51 -14.74 -47.91
C ALA A 12 17.16 -14.06 -48.23
N ALA A 13 16.27 -14.72 -48.96
CA ALA A 13 14.93 -14.20 -49.27
C ALA A 13 14.06 -14.04 -48.00
N SER A 14 14.15 -14.97 -47.05
CA SER A 14 13.48 -14.86 -45.74
C SER A 14 14.05 -13.73 -44.88
N ALA A 15 15.36 -13.51 -44.91
CA ALA A 15 16.01 -12.40 -44.21
C ALA A 15 15.69 -11.04 -44.86
N GLN A 16 15.47 -11.02 -46.17
CA GLN A 16 15.10 -9.84 -46.93
C GLN A 16 13.61 -9.51 -46.80
N ALA A 17 12.74 -10.52 -46.69
CA ALA A 17 11.33 -10.37 -46.33
C ALA A 17 11.18 -9.88 -44.88
N ALA A 18 11.95 -10.43 -43.93
CA ALA A 18 11.99 -9.94 -42.55
C ALA A 18 12.52 -8.50 -42.47
N LYS A 19 13.55 -8.15 -43.26
CA LYS A 19 14.03 -6.75 -43.38
C LYS A 19 13.00 -5.83 -44.02
N ALA A 20 12.19 -6.31 -44.96
CA ALA A 20 11.13 -5.53 -45.60
C ALA A 20 9.92 -5.33 -44.66
N GLU A 21 9.61 -6.30 -43.80
CA GLU A 21 8.62 -6.16 -42.72
C GLU A 21 9.11 -5.21 -41.60
N LEU A 22 10.41 -5.21 -41.31
CA LEU A 22 11.08 -4.23 -40.44
C LEU A 22 11.26 -2.84 -41.07
N ALA A 23 11.11 -2.72 -42.41
CA ALA A 23 11.19 -1.47 -43.16
C ALA A 23 9.82 -0.90 -43.55
N ALA A 24 8.73 -1.56 -43.18
CA ALA A 24 7.42 -0.94 -43.23
C ALA A 24 7.41 0.24 -42.25
N GLU A 25 7.28 1.45 -42.77
CA GLU A 25 7.11 2.65 -41.94
C GLU A 25 5.99 2.38 -40.90
N PRO A 26 6.27 2.49 -39.59
CA PRO A 26 5.22 2.33 -38.60
C PRO A 26 4.15 3.38 -38.89
N ARG A 27 2.91 2.92 -39.12
CA ARG A 27 1.75 3.81 -39.25
C ARG A 27 1.79 4.84 -38.13
N ALA A 28 1.67 6.12 -38.51
CA ALA A 28 2.11 7.27 -37.73
C ALA A 28 1.52 7.44 -36.30
N ASP A 29 0.62 6.58 -35.82
CA ASP A 29 0.09 6.67 -34.45
C ASP A 29 -0.45 5.36 -33.85
N SER A 30 -0.16 4.19 -34.42
CA SER A 30 -0.71 2.93 -33.90
C SER A 30 -0.14 2.56 -32.52
N GLY A 31 -0.97 1.97 -31.65
CA GLY A 31 -0.57 1.45 -30.34
C GLY A 31 -1.11 2.30 -29.18
N SER A 32 -1.21 1.67 -28.01
CA SER A 32 -1.78 2.32 -26.81
C SER A 32 -0.72 2.77 -25.81
N ARG A 33 -0.91 3.94 -25.21
CA ARG A 33 -0.01 4.48 -24.18
C ARG A 33 -0.16 3.72 -22.86
N LEU A 34 0.98 3.29 -22.29
CA LEU A 34 1.05 2.54 -21.04
C LEU A 34 1.34 3.46 -19.84
N GLN A 35 2.19 4.45 -20.06
CA GLN A 35 2.68 5.35 -19.01
C GLN A 35 3.16 6.67 -19.64
N ARG A 36 2.74 7.81 -19.09
CA ARG A 36 3.31 9.12 -19.47
C ARG A 36 4.65 9.35 -18.78
N VAL A 37 5.51 10.13 -19.41
CA VAL A 37 6.61 10.80 -18.70
C VAL A 37 6.00 12.01 -17.99
N ILE A 38 6.08 12.01 -16.67
CA ILE A 38 5.48 13.03 -15.80
C ILE A 38 6.54 13.75 -14.96
N LEU A 39 6.23 14.98 -14.55
CA LEU A 39 7.15 15.92 -13.91
C LEU A 39 6.54 16.51 -12.64
N PRO A 40 7.35 16.94 -11.65
CA PRO A 40 6.86 17.47 -10.38
C PRO A 40 5.97 18.71 -10.56
N ARG A 41 5.06 18.95 -9.61
CA ARG A 41 4.23 20.16 -9.58
C ARG A 41 5.10 21.38 -9.24
N PRO A 42 4.71 22.59 -9.66
CA PRO A 42 5.30 23.80 -9.13
C PRO A 42 5.26 23.81 -7.59
N GLY A 43 6.40 24.05 -6.95
CA GLY A 43 6.51 24.07 -5.49
C GLY A 43 6.70 22.71 -4.81
N ASP A 44 6.71 21.59 -5.55
CA ASP A 44 7.07 20.30 -4.96
C ASP A 44 8.50 20.36 -4.37
N PRO A 45 8.72 19.85 -3.14
CA PRO A 45 10.05 19.81 -2.55
C PRO A 45 11.05 19.03 -3.41
N LEU A 46 12.34 19.39 -3.33
CA LEU A 46 13.40 18.71 -4.08
C LEU A 46 13.48 17.21 -3.80
N THR A 47 13.14 16.79 -2.59
CA THR A 47 13.06 15.37 -2.24
C THR A 47 11.97 14.64 -3.05
N VAL A 48 10.82 15.27 -3.25
CA VAL A 48 9.71 14.73 -4.06
C VAL A 48 10.08 14.70 -5.55
N ARG A 49 10.79 15.73 -6.02
CA ARG A 49 11.28 15.81 -7.40
C ARG A 49 12.16 14.61 -7.81
N ALA A 50 12.88 14.01 -6.87
CA ALA A 50 13.69 12.80 -7.09
C ALA A 50 12.86 11.56 -7.52
N LEU A 51 11.53 11.59 -7.36
CA LEU A 51 10.64 10.55 -7.88
C LEU A 51 10.39 10.66 -9.39
N TYR A 52 10.70 11.81 -10.00
CA TYR A 52 10.42 12.11 -11.40
C TYR A 52 11.71 12.28 -12.21
N VAL A 53 12.69 13.02 -11.71
CA VAL A 53 13.96 13.27 -12.41
C VAL A 53 15.15 13.13 -11.46
N ASP A 54 16.24 12.58 -11.98
CA ASP A 54 17.55 12.48 -11.32
C ASP A 54 18.53 13.38 -12.08
N GLU A 55 18.72 14.60 -11.57
CA GLU A 55 19.54 15.63 -12.20
C GLU A 55 21.00 15.51 -11.75
N HIS A 56 21.94 15.58 -12.70
CA HIS A 56 23.35 15.57 -12.36
C HIS A 56 23.72 16.82 -11.53
N ALA A 57 24.57 16.64 -10.52
CA ALA A 57 24.96 17.73 -9.61
C ALA A 57 25.74 18.86 -10.31
N ASP A 58 26.43 18.52 -11.41
CA ASP A 58 27.23 19.46 -12.19
C ASP A 58 26.42 20.22 -13.25
N ASN A 59 25.10 20.00 -13.35
CA ASN A 59 24.26 20.76 -14.26
C ASN A 59 24.32 22.25 -13.90
N PRO A 60 24.45 23.16 -14.89
CA PRO A 60 24.67 24.59 -14.62
C PRO A 60 23.48 25.23 -13.91
N ARG A 61 22.27 24.73 -14.20
CA ARG A 61 21.02 25.13 -13.57
C ARG A 61 20.09 23.92 -13.46
N ARG A 62 19.10 24.04 -12.59
CA ARG A 62 17.99 23.08 -12.46
C ARG A 62 17.07 23.18 -13.68
N ALA A 63 16.55 22.05 -14.15
CA ALA A 63 15.53 22.04 -15.19
C ALA A 63 14.19 22.64 -14.71
N GLY A 64 13.48 23.34 -15.59
CA GLY A 64 12.13 23.84 -15.33
C GLY A 64 11.09 22.82 -15.78
N ALA A 65 10.00 22.65 -15.02
CA ALA A 65 8.83 21.87 -15.45
C ALA A 65 7.64 22.82 -15.61
N PRO A 66 7.47 23.48 -16.78
CA PRO A 66 6.36 24.42 -16.99
C PRO A 66 4.99 23.76 -16.86
N THR A 67 4.90 22.47 -17.23
CA THR A 67 3.71 21.64 -17.08
C THR A 67 4.08 20.32 -16.42
N ARG A 68 3.08 19.48 -16.14
CA ARG A 68 3.28 18.11 -15.60
C ARG A 68 3.90 17.14 -16.61
N THR A 69 4.08 17.51 -17.88
CA THR A 69 4.56 16.62 -18.95
C THR A 69 5.63 17.26 -19.84
N THR A 70 6.00 18.52 -19.59
CA THR A 70 6.98 19.29 -20.38
C THR A 70 8.15 19.70 -19.51
N LEU A 71 9.39 19.35 -19.91
CA LEU A 71 10.62 19.69 -19.17
C LEU A 71 11.50 20.61 -20.02
N ARG A 72 11.86 21.77 -19.48
CA ARG A 72 12.88 22.65 -20.06
C ARG A 72 14.23 22.38 -19.40
N MET A 73 15.17 21.94 -20.20
CA MET A 73 16.53 21.60 -19.82
C MET A 73 17.49 22.73 -20.21
N PRO A 74 18.42 23.13 -19.34
CA PRO A 74 19.46 24.08 -19.73
C PRO A 74 20.49 23.40 -20.64
N ALA A 75 21.20 24.20 -21.44
CA ALA A 75 22.41 23.74 -22.14
C ALA A 75 23.40 23.06 -21.18
N GLN A 76 24.20 22.14 -21.69
CA GLN A 76 25.25 21.40 -20.97
C GLN A 76 24.75 20.68 -19.71
N ALA A 77 23.52 20.16 -19.76
CA ALA A 77 22.92 19.37 -18.69
C ALA A 77 22.72 17.90 -19.08
N GLU A 78 22.80 17.03 -18.07
CA GLU A 78 22.38 15.64 -18.12
C GLU A 78 21.27 15.40 -17.10
N ILE A 79 20.15 14.83 -17.56
CA ILE A 79 19.02 14.48 -16.70
C ILE A 79 18.61 13.05 -16.97
N SER A 80 18.62 12.25 -15.91
CA SER A 80 18.18 10.87 -15.96
C SER A 80 16.70 10.73 -15.57
N PHE A 81 15.97 9.93 -16.33
CA PHE A 81 14.61 9.51 -16.01
C PHE A 81 14.57 8.12 -15.37
N ALA A 82 15.71 7.65 -14.83
CA ALA A 82 15.81 6.47 -13.99
C ALA A 82 15.21 6.71 -12.60
N THR A 83 13.91 6.99 -12.57
CA THR A 83 13.18 7.43 -11.39
C THR A 83 11.90 6.63 -11.21
N TYR A 84 11.32 6.72 -10.02
CA TYR A 84 10.16 5.91 -9.65
C TYR A 84 8.98 6.06 -10.63
N PHE A 85 8.67 7.30 -11.04
CA PHE A 85 7.54 7.56 -11.93
C PHE A 85 7.86 7.50 -13.42
N ASN A 86 9.12 7.65 -13.85
CA ASN A 86 9.43 7.73 -15.30
C ASN A 86 10.18 6.53 -15.86
N ALA A 87 10.86 5.73 -15.02
CA ALA A 87 11.34 4.43 -15.44
C ALA A 87 10.16 3.48 -15.68
N PHE A 88 10.33 2.55 -16.61
CA PHE A 88 9.35 1.55 -16.97
C PHE A 88 9.66 0.21 -16.28
N PRO A 89 8.74 -0.35 -15.47
CA PRO A 89 8.95 -1.59 -14.70
C PRO A 89 8.85 -2.83 -15.60
N ALA A 90 9.77 -2.95 -16.56
CA ALA A 90 9.75 -3.91 -17.67
C ALA A 90 9.48 -5.37 -17.25
N SER A 91 10.09 -5.82 -16.14
CA SER A 91 9.87 -7.19 -15.64
C SER A 91 8.44 -7.51 -15.22
N TYR A 92 7.68 -6.53 -14.74
CA TYR A 92 6.28 -6.72 -14.35
C TYR A 92 5.39 -6.88 -15.59
N TRP A 93 5.60 -6.03 -16.60
CA TRP A 93 4.90 -6.12 -17.87
C TRP A 93 5.21 -7.44 -18.58
N ARG A 94 6.49 -7.82 -18.66
CA ARG A 94 6.89 -9.10 -19.26
C ARG A 94 6.22 -10.30 -18.60
N ARG A 95 6.11 -10.29 -17.26
CA ARG A 95 5.61 -11.45 -16.51
C ARG A 95 4.11 -11.65 -16.63
N TRP A 96 3.35 -10.56 -16.64
CA TRP A 96 1.91 -10.59 -16.35
C TRP A 96 1.05 -10.10 -17.52
N THR A 97 1.66 -9.61 -18.60
CA THR A 97 0.94 -9.06 -19.74
C THR A 97 1.27 -9.80 -21.03
N THR A 98 0.44 -9.60 -22.05
CA THR A 98 0.64 -10.19 -23.39
C THR A 98 1.74 -9.49 -24.20
N LEU A 99 2.42 -8.48 -23.66
CA LEU A 99 3.41 -7.69 -24.39
C LEU A 99 4.78 -8.39 -24.42
N SER A 100 5.35 -8.51 -25.61
CA SER A 100 6.74 -8.93 -25.83
C SER A 100 7.68 -7.74 -26.05
N GLN A 101 7.14 -6.59 -26.43
CA GLN A 101 7.90 -5.37 -26.70
C GLN A 101 7.13 -4.14 -26.22
N VAL A 102 7.86 -3.06 -25.97
CA VAL A 102 7.34 -1.72 -25.67
C VAL A 102 8.10 -0.68 -26.49
N GLU A 103 7.53 0.50 -26.63
CA GLU A 103 8.14 1.61 -27.36
C GLU A 103 8.23 2.84 -26.46
N LEU A 104 9.42 3.43 -26.37
CA LEU A 104 9.58 4.77 -25.81
C LEU A 104 9.35 5.79 -26.93
N ARG A 105 8.43 6.73 -26.71
CA ARG A 105 8.18 7.86 -27.62
C ARG A 105 8.54 9.16 -26.93
N LEU A 106 9.34 10.00 -27.60
CA LEU A 106 9.78 11.30 -27.08
C LEU A 106 9.65 12.36 -28.16
N ALA A 107 9.11 13.52 -27.82
CA ALA A 107 9.14 14.70 -28.68
C ALA A 107 9.95 15.80 -28.00
N VAL A 108 10.97 16.30 -28.70
CA VAL A 108 11.90 17.32 -28.19
C VAL A 108 11.95 18.51 -29.15
N ASP A 109 12.13 19.69 -28.59
CA ASP A 109 12.42 20.95 -29.30
C ASP A 109 13.83 21.40 -28.93
N GLY A 110 14.72 21.50 -29.92
CA GLY A 110 16.16 21.66 -29.76
C GLY A 110 16.95 20.36 -29.92
N GLU A 111 18.28 20.48 -29.91
CA GLU A 111 19.19 19.34 -30.12
C GLU A 111 19.63 18.70 -28.80
N CYS A 112 19.31 17.42 -28.62
CA CYS A 112 19.79 16.62 -27.49
C CYS A 112 20.11 15.19 -27.89
N ARG A 113 20.95 14.54 -27.09
CA ARG A 113 21.16 13.09 -27.15
C ARG A 113 20.20 12.40 -26.19
N VAL A 114 19.54 11.34 -26.66
CA VAL A 114 18.78 10.39 -25.86
C VAL A 114 19.60 9.12 -25.72
N ASP A 115 19.80 8.64 -24.50
CA ASP A 115 20.37 7.32 -24.24
C ASP A 115 19.35 6.46 -23.49
N VAL A 116 19.04 5.28 -24.03
CA VAL A 116 18.12 4.32 -23.42
C VAL A 116 18.92 3.26 -22.69
N TYR A 117 18.51 2.97 -21.47
CA TYR A 117 19.15 1.99 -20.61
C TYR A 117 18.15 0.96 -20.11
N ARG A 118 18.69 -0.20 -19.75
CA ARG A 118 17.99 -1.18 -18.93
C ARG A 118 18.81 -1.59 -17.72
N SER A 119 18.16 -2.25 -16.79
CA SER A 119 18.82 -2.94 -15.68
C SER A 119 18.56 -4.44 -15.72
N LYS A 120 19.53 -5.22 -15.26
CA LYS A 120 19.33 -6.62 -14.87
C LYS A 120 18.68 -6.68 -13.48
N ALA A 121 18.20 -7.86 -13.07
CA ALA A 121 17.57 -8.07 -11.76
C ALA A 121 18.50 -7.80 -10.55
N ASP A 122 19.82 -7.78 -10.74
CA ASP A 122 20.82 -7.42 -9.72
C ASP A 122 21.12 -5.90 -9.67
N GLY A 123 20.47 -5.11 -10.53
CA GLY A 123 20.67 -3.67 -10.67
C GLY A 123 21.85 -3.27 -11.57
N ALA A 124 22.52 -4.21 -12.25
CA ALA A 124 23.54 -3.86 -13.24
C ALA A 124 22.89 -3.12 -14.42
N GLN A 125 23.43 -1.94 -14.73
CA GLN A 125 22.94 -1.09 -15.81
C GLN A 125 23.56 -1.52 -17.14
N VAL A 126 22.77 -1.48 -18.21
CA VAL A 126 23.15 -1.85 -19.57
C VAL A 126 22.63 -0.77 -20.50
N HIS A 127 23.54 -0.13 -21.25
CA HIS A 127 23.18 0.76 -22.34
C HIS A 127 22.56 -0.05 -23.48
N VAL A 128 21.43 0.40 -24.01
CA VAL A 128 20.64 -0.31 -25.02
C VAL A 128 20.89 0.32 -26.37
N CYS A 129 20.65 1.62 -26.48
CA CYS A 129 20.89 2.42 -27.67
C CYS A 129 20.99 3.91 -27.28
N GLY A 130 21.47 4.73 -28.21
CA GLY A 130 21.43 6.18 -28.08
C GLY A 130 21.35 6.85 -29.44
N GLU A 131 20.68 7.99 -29.49
CA GLU A 131 20.42 8.73 -30.72
C GLU A 131 20.50 10.24 -30.44
N VAL A 132 21.04 11.00 -31.40
CA VAL A 132 20.99 12.47 -31.35
C VAL A 132 19.72 12.91 -32.06
N LEU A 133 18.86 13.61 -31.33
CA LEU A 133 17.66 14.22 -31.86
C LEU A 133 17.93 15.70 -32.11
N SER A 134 17.82 16.14 -33.36
CA SER A 134 17.79 17.56 -33.72
C SER A 134 16.33 17.95 -33.88
N GLY A 135 15.70 18.37 -32.79
CA GLY A 135 14.23 18.46 -32.68
C GLY A 135 13.62 19.68 -33.35
N ASP A 136 12.67 19.45 -34.25
CA ASP A 136 11.60 20.35 -34.71
C ASP A 136 10.24 20.00 -34.07
N GLY A 137 10.25 19.23 -32.97
CA GLY A 137 9.06 18.71 -32.29
C GLY A 137 8.56 17.35 -32.78
N LYS A 138 9.23 16.70 -33.75
CA LYS A 138 8.89 15.33 -34.18
C LYS A 138 9.10 14.29 -33.07
N THR A 139 8.25 13.27 -33.08
CA THR A 139 8.31 12.16 -32.13
C THR A 139 9.34 11.12 -32.55
N ALA A 140 10.43 11.00 -31.78
CA ALA A 140 11.38 9.90 -31.85
C ALA A 140 10.81 8.64 -31.18
N ARG A 141 11.13 7.46 -31.74
CA ARG A 141 10.58 6.18 -31.33
C ARG A 141 11.69 5.16 -31.11
N PHE A 142 11.68 4.51 -29.95
CA PHE A 142 12.66 3.49 -29.59
C PHE A 142 11.91 2.19 -29.25
N PRO A 143 11.86 1.21 -30.16
CA PRO A 143 11.30 -0.12 -29.88
C PRO A 143 12.25 -0.93 -29.00
N LEU A 144 11.71 -1.57 -27.96
CA LEU A 144 12.47 -2.20 -26.88
C LEU A 144 11.87 -3.56 -26.50
N ASP A 145 12.73 -4.58 -26.45
CA ASP A 145 12.32 -5.97 -26.23
C ASP A 145 12.24 -6.33 -24.74
N LEU A 146 11.13 -6.94 -24.31
CA LEU A 146 10.94 -7.39 -22.94
C LEU A 146 11.60 -8.75 -22.62
N GLN A 147 12.20 -9.45 -23.58
CA GLN A 147 12.75 -10.79 -23.38
C GLN A 147 13.78 -10.89 -22.25
N TYR A 148 14.51 -9.81 -21.97
CA TYR A 148 15.61 -9.79 -20.98
C TYR A 148 15.19 -9.60 -19.51
N PHE A 149 13.89 -9.60 -19.19
CA PHE A 149 13.37 -9.18 -17.88
C PHE A 149 12.61 -10.25 -17.09
N GLU A 150 12.99 -11.53 -17.22
CA GLU A 150 12.32 -12.67 -16.54
C GLU A 150 12.16 -12.47 -15.02
N ASP A 151 13.27 -12.15 -14.34
CA ASP A 151 13.33 -12.09 -12.87
C ASP A 151 13.44 -10.66 -12.32
N GLY A 152 13.46 -9.66 -13.20
CA GLY A 152 13.67 -8.28 -12.80
C GLY A 152 14.24 -7.38 -13.87
N GLY A 153 14.20 -6.08 -13.58
CA GLY A 153 14.77 -5.01 -14.36
C GLY A 153 13.74 -3.98 -14.80
N TRP A 154 14.29 -2.84 -15.18
CA TRP A 154 13.61 -1.61 -15.59
C TRP A 154 14.21 -1.13 -16.90
N TYR A 155 13.41 -0.43 -17.69
CA TYR A 155 13.89 0.48 -18.75
C TYR A 155 13.84 1.93 -18.25
N TRP A 156 14.74 2.78 -18.72
CA TRP A 156 14.65 4.23 -18.58
C TRP A 156 15.43 4.91 -19.72
N PHE A 157 15.34 6.23 -19.80
CA PHE A 157 16.14 7.03 -20.73
C PHE A 157 16.77 8.22 -20.00
N ASP A 158 17.88 8.70 -20.53
CA ASP A 158 18.59 9.89 -20.08
C ASP A 158 18.65 10.88 -21.25
N LEU A 159 18.58 12.17 -20.94
CA LEU A 159 18.71 13.26 -21.91
C LEU A 159 19.97 14.07 -21.60
N THR A 160 20.79 14.28 -22.63
CA THR A 160 22.01 15.11 -22.55
C THR A 160 21.94 16.22 -23.59
N THR A 161 22.00 17.47 -23.14
CA THR A 161 21.97 18.66 -24.00
C THR A 161 23.39 19.13 -24.31
N ALA A 162 23.63 19.61 -25.52
CA ALA A 162 24.90 20.24 -25.90
C ALA A 162 24.89 21.75 -25.59
N ASP A 163 24.98 22.61 -26.60
CA ASP A 163 25.24 24.05 -26.42
C ASP A 163 23.99 24.91 -26.27
N ALA A 164 22.78 24.34 -26.41
CA ALA A 164 21.52 25.04 -26.32
C ALA A 164 20.57 24.43 -25.28
N ASP A 165 19.67 25.27 -24.75
CA ASP A 165 18.52 24.80 -23.96
C ASP A 165 17.64 23.90 -24.85
N VAL A 166 17.08 22.84 -24.26
CA VAL A 166 16.19 21.88 -24.94
C VAL A 166 14.90 21.73 -24.16
N THR A 167 13.79 21.56 -24.87
CA THR A 167 12.51 21.27 -24.23
C THR A 167 12.04 19.87 -24.61
N LEU A 168 11.90 18.98 -23.62
CA LEU A 168 11.09 17.77 -23.76
C LEU A 168 9.62 18.20 -23.76
N LEU A 169 8.97 18.14 -24.93
CA LEU A 169 7.58 18.58 -25.12
C LEU A 169 6.61 17.60 -24.46
N HIS A 170 6.78 16.31 -24.76
CA HIS A 170 6.06 15.19 -24.15
C HIS A 170 6.83 13.88 -24.36
N GLY A 171 6.52 12.88 -23.54
CA GLY A 171 7.07 11.54 -23.69
C GLY A 171 6.20 10.48 -23.03
N GLY A 172 6.43 9.22 -23.39
CA GLY A 172 5.73 8.11 -22.77
C GLY A 172 6.22 6.75 -23.23
N TRP A 173 5.78 5.73 -22.50
CA TRP A 173 5.95 4.32 -22.84
C TRP A 173 4.66 3.82 -23.47
N PHE A 174 4.78 3.11 -24.58
CA PHE A 174 3.67 2.67 -25.42
C PHE A 174 3.77 1.18 -25.70
N SER A 175 2.61 0.55 -25.87
CA SER A 175 2.52 -0.74 -26.52
C SER A 175 2.57 -0.53 -28.03
N PRO A 176 3.23 -1.42 -28.80
CA PRO A 176 3.12 -1.42 -30.26
C PRO A 176 1.72 -1.83 -30.74
N ALA A 177 0.91 -2.45 -29.87
CA ALA A 177 -0.45 -2.90 -30.14
C ALA A 177 -1.50 -2.05 -29.40
N GLU A 178 -2.74 -2.05 -29.92
CA GLU A 178 -3.87 -1.45 -29.22
C GLU A 178 -4.22 -2.21 -27.95
N ALA A 179 -4.64 -1.47 -26.92
CA ALA A 179 -5.03 -2.04 -25.64
C ALA A 179 -6.36 -2.81 -25.79
N PRO A 180 -6.42 -4.07 -25.32
CA PRO A 180 -7.66 -4.84 -25.30
C PRO A 180 -8.74 -4.21 -24.40
N GLY A 181 -10.01 -4.52 -24.66
CA GLY A 181 -11.14 -4.05 -23.85
C GLY A 181 -11.29 -2.52 -23.82
N ARG A 182 -12.08 -2.00 -22.89
CA ARG A 182 -12.30 -0.56 -22.69
C ARG A 182 -11.55 -0.05 -21.46
N ALA A 183 -11.04 1.17 -21.55
CA ALA A 183 -10.68 1.95 -20.36
C ALA A 183 -11.97 2.54 -19.79
N SER A 184 -12.57 1.84 -18.84
CA SER A 184 -13.90 2.16 -18.30
C SER A 184 -13.91 1.81 -16.82
N VAL A 185 -13.54 2.79 -15.98
CA VAL A 185 -13.32 2.57 -14.55
C VAL A 185 -14.43 3.17 -13.69
N ALA A 186 -14.88 2.41 -12.69
CA ALA A 186 -15.59 2.92 -11.53
C ALA A 186 -14.55 3.13 -10.41
N ILE A 187 -14.28 4.38 -10.04
CA ILE A 187 -13.41 4.70 -8.90
C ILE A 187 -14.28 4.85 -7.66
N GLY A 188 -13.88 4.25 -6.55
CA GLY A 188 -14.59 4.38 -5.28
C GLY A 188 -13.71 4.88 -4.15
N ILE A 189 -14.22 5.87 -3.43
CA ILE A 189 -13.59 6.46 -2.25
C ILE A 189 -14.50 6.25 -1.04
N CYS A 190 -13.94 5.72 0.04
CA CYS A 190 -14.66 5.57 1.31
C CYS A 190 -14.22 6.69 2.26
N THR A 191 -15.17 7.45 2.81
CA THR A 191 -14.83 8.56 3.70
C THR A 191 -15.57 8.51 5.04
N PHE A 192 -14.87 8.92 6.10
CA PHE A 192 -15.42 9.06 7.44
C PHE A 192 -14.84 10.30 8.14
N ASN A 193 -15.62 11.38 8.19
CA ASN A 193 -15.27 12.63 8.88
C ASN A 193 -13.98 13.31 8.39
N ARG A 194 -13.63 13.09 7.12
CA ARG A 194 -12.50 13.74 6.42
C ARG A 194 -12.96 14.42 5.13
N PRO A 195 -13.93 15.35 5.22
CA PRO A 195 -14.46 16.03 4.04
C PRO A 195 -13.37 16.68 3.18
N ASP A 196 -12.41 17.35 3.80
CA ASP A 196 -11.37 18.13 3.12
C ASP A 196 -10.40 17.22 2.35
N ASP A 197 -9.99 16.08 2.94
CA ASP A 197 -9.14 15.08 2.29
C ASP A 197 -9.86 14.46 1.08
N CYS A 198 -11.15 14.13 1.23
CA CYS A 198 -11.97 13.56 0.16
C CYS A 198 -12.16 14.55 -1.01
N VAL A 199 -12.43 15.83 -0.72
CA VAL A 199 -12.51 16.88 -1.77
C VAL A 199 -11.17 17.00 -2.50
N ALA A 200 -10.04 16.99 -1.79
CA ALA A 200 -8.72 17.06 -2.42
C ALA A 200 -8.47 15.88 -3.38
N ALA A 201 -8.90 14.67 -3.01
CA ALA A 201 -8.82 13.49 -3.88
C ALA A 201 -9.72 13.63 -5.13
N LEU A 202 -10.96 14.08 -4.98
CA LEU A 202 -11.89 14.32 -6.10
C LEU A 202 -11.34 15.38 -7.06
N THR A 203 -10.81 16.49 -6.53
CA THR A 203 -10.18 17.54 -7.33
C THR A 203 -8.99 17.00 -8.11
N ALA A 204 -8.08 16.26 -7.47
CA ALA A 204 -6.91 15.71 -8.14
C ALA A 204 -7.26 14.77 -9.31
N LEU A 205 -8.37 14.03 -9.21
CA LEU A 205 -8.86 13.16 -10.27
C LEU A 205 -9.60 13.94 -11.37
N GLY A 206 -10.30 15.01 -11.02
CA GLY A 206 -11.02 15.88 -11.97
C GLY A 206 -10.14 16.87 -12.74
N GLU A 207 -8.90 17.12 -12.31
CA GLU A 207 -7.98 18.06 -12.97
C GLU A 207 -7.21 17.45 -14.16
N ASP A 208 -7.11 16.12 -14.25
CA ASP A 208 -6.45 15.43 -15.38
C ASP A 208 -7.50 14.90 -16.36
N ALA A 209 -7.59 15.54 -17.53
CA ALA A 209 -8.60 15.23 -18.55
C ALA A 209 -8.54 13.76 -18.98
N GLU A 210 -7.35 13.19 -19.15
CA GLU A 210 -7.22 11.79 -19.60
C GLU A 210 -7.66 10.78 -18.54
N VAL A 211 -7.51 11.14 -17.26
CA VAL A 211 -8.05 10.36 -16.14
C VAL A 211 -9.57 10.50 -16.10
N THR A 212 -10.09 11.71 -16.22
CA THR A 212 -11.54 11.97 -16.22
C THR A 212 -12.25 11.27 -17.38
N ASP A 213 -11.63 11.18 -18.55
CA ASP A 213 -12.15 10.46 -19.71
C ASP A 213 -12.30 8.96 -19.46
N ALA A 214 -11.39 8.35 -18.69
CA ALA A 214 -11.46 6.92 -18.34
C ALA A 214 -12.48 6.61 -17.23
N ILE A 215 -12.84 7.60 -16.40
CA ILE A 215 -13.80 7.46 -15.31
C ILE A 215 -15.21 7.45 -15.89
N GLU A 216 -15.98 6.40 -15.61
CA GLU A 216 -17.42 6.33 -15.91
C GLU A 216 -18.28 6.55 -14.66
N ALA A 217 -17.74 6.25 -13.49
CA ALA A 217 -18.38 6.51 -12.21
C ALA A 217 -17.35 6.82 -11.12
N MET A 218 -17.63 7.87 -10.35
CA MET A 218 -16.92 8.22 -9.12
C MET A 218 -17.87 8.00 -7.94
N ILE A 219 -17.64 6.94 -7.16
CA ILE A 219 -18.54 6.49 -6.10
C ILE A 219 -17.95 6.88 -4.73
N VAL A 220 -18.56 7.83 -4.05
CA VAL A 220 -18.14 8.24 -2.70
C VAL A 220 -19.09 7.66 -1.67
N THR A 221 -18.55 6.83 -0.77
CA THR A 221 -19.33 6.26 0.35
C THR A 221 -19.04 7.06 1.61
N ASP A 222 -19.95 7.97 1.94
CA ASP A 222 -19.83 8.88 3.08
C ASP A 222 -20.46 8.25 4.33
N GLN A 223 -19.58 7.73 5.18
CA GLN A 223 -19.93 7.04 6.42
C GLN A 223 -19.92 7.98 7.64
N GLY A 224 -19.60 9.25 7.44
CA GLY A 224 -19.38 10.25 8.47
C GLY A 224 -20.62 11.05 8.83
N ASN A 225 -20.49 11.85 9.89
CA ASN A 225 -21.44 12.90 10.26
C ASN A 225 -20.96 14.30 9.87
N ARG A 226 -19.69 14.47 9.52
CA ARG A 226 -19.18 15.63 8.77
C ARG A 226 -19.19 15.26 7.29
N LYS A 227 -20.19 15.72 6.56
CA LYS A 227 -20.44 15.28 5.19
C LYS A 227 -19.50 15.93 4.19
N VAL A 228 -19.06 15.16 3.19
CA VAL A 228 -18.21 15.65 2.09
C VAL A 228 -18.93 16.69 1.24
N ARG A 229 -20.25 16.55 1.07
CA ARG A 229 -21.07 17.47 0.27
C ARG A 229 -21.10 18.90 0.84
N ASP A 230 -20.84 19.02 2.14
CA ASP A 230 -20.87 20.29 2.87
C ASP A 230 -19.48 20.94 2.98
N ALA A 231 -18.47 20.33 2.37
CA ALA A 231 -17.08 20.76 2.45
C ALA A 231 -16.76 21.89 1.46
N ASP A 232 -15.82 22.76 1.85
CA ASP A 232 -15.30 23.79 0.94
C ASP A 232 -14.64 23.13 -0.28
N GLY A 233 -14.93 23.67 -1.47
CA GLY A 233 -14.40 23.14 -2.73
C GLY A 233 -15.17 21.95 -3.31
N PHE A 234 -16.09 21.31 -2.58
CA PHE A 234 -16.86 20.17 -3.08
C PHE A 234 -17.63 20.50 -4.36
N ALA A 235 -18.29 21.67 -4.43
CA ALA A 235 -19.05 22.07 -5.61
C ALA A 235 -18.18 22.17 -6.88
N ALA A 236 -16.93 22.62 -6.75
CA ALA A 236 -15.99 22.70 -7.87
C ALA A 236 -15.51 21.31 -8.30
N ALA A 237 -15.15 20.45 -7.34
CA ALA A 237 -14.76 19.06 -7.62
C ALA A 237 -15.91 18.25 -8.25
N ALA A 238 -17.14 18.45 -7.77
CA ALA A 238 -18.34 17.84 -8.33
C ALA A 238 -18.63 18.33 -9.75
N ALA A 239 -18.44 19.63 -10.02
CA ALA A 239 -18.61 20.17 -11.37
C ALA A 239 -17.60 19.59 -12.38
N ALA A 240 -16.35 19.33 -11.96
CA ALA A 240 -15.33 18.73 -12.81
C ALA A 240 -15.66 17.27 -13.17
N LEU A 241 -16.29 16.53 -12.25
CA LEU A 241 -16.68 15.12 -12.46
C LEU A 241 -18.08 14.97 -13.08
N GLY A 242 -18.91 16.00 -13.01
CA GLY A 242 -20.25 16.02 -13.60
C GLY A 242 -21.19 14.95 -13.04
N ASP A 243 -21.96 14.33 -13.93
CA ASP A 243 -22.91 13.25 -13.64
C ASP A 243 -22.27 11.91 -13.26
N LYS A 244 -20.94 11.80 -13.42
CA LYS A 244 -20.16 10.63 -13.00
C LYS A 244 -20.07 10.50 -11.48
N LEU A 245 -20.16 11.61 -10.73
CA LEU A 245 -20.05 11.62 -9.27
C LEU A 245 -21.35 11.15 -8.61
N ARG A 246 -21.24 10.12 -7.76
CA ARG A 246 -22.34 9.52 -7.00
C ARG A 246 -21.95 9.43 -5.53
N THR A 247 -22.65 10.15 -4.67
CA THR A 247 -22.42 10.11 -3.22
C THR A 247 -23.48 9.24 -2.54
N HIS A 248 -23.05 8.39 -1.61
CA HIS A 248 -23.91 7.48 -0.87
C HIS A 248 -23.68 7.66 0.62
N ASP A 249 -24.70 8.13 1.33
CA ASP A 249 -24.69 8.10 2.79
C ASP A 249 -24.95 6.68 3.30
N GLN A 250 -24.20 6.30 4.33
CA GLN A 250 -24.49 5.09 5.12
C GLN A 250 -23.91 5.24 6.54
N PRO A 251 -24.27 4.36 7.48
CA PRO A 251 -23.61 4.33 8.78
C PRO A 251 -22.12 3.93 8.69
N ASN A 252 -21.41 4.08 9.80
CA ASN A 252 -20.01 3.64 9.87
C ASN A 252 -19.92 2.11 9.92
N LEU A 253 -19.67 1.51 8.76
CA LEU A 253 -19.42 0.08 8.57
C LEU A 253 -17.92 -0.23 8.38
N GLY A 254 -17.06 0.75 8.64
CA GLY A 254 -15.61 0.69 8.45
C GLY A 254 -15.19 0.66 6.99
N GLY A 255 -13.90 0.37 6.75
CA GLY A 255 -13.34 0.22 5.41
C GLY A 255 -14.03 -0.89 4.62
N SER A 256 -14.25 -2.06 5.24
CA SER A 256 -14.87 -3.20 4.54
C SER A 256 -16.27 -2.86 4.03
N GLY A 257 -17.08 -2.14 4.81
CA GLY A 257 -18.42 -1.75 4.41
C GLY A 257 -18.47 -0.61 3.39
N GLY A 258 -17.53 0.34 3.46
CA GLY A 258 -17.38 1.35 2.41
C GLY A 258 -17.00 0.72 1.07
N PHE A 259 -15.97 -0.12 1.05
CA PHE A 259 -15.52 -0.76 -0.19
C PHE A 259 -16.51 -1.80 -0.71
N ALA A 260 -17.22 -2.51 0.17
CA ALA A 260 -18.33 -3.36 -0.24
C ALA A 260 -19.45 -2.56 -0.92
N ARG A 261 -19.77 -1.35 -0.43
CA ARG A 261 -20.73 -0.46 -1.06
C ARG A 261 -20.23 0.02 -2.43
N VAL A 262 -18.97 0.45 -2.54
CA VAL A 262 -18.34 0.82 -3.82
C VAL A 262 -18.48 -0.31 -4.84
N MET A 263 -18.05 -1.51 -4.48
CA MET A 263 -18.11 -2.67 -5.37
C MET A 263 -19.54 -3.04 -5.74
N HIS A 264 -20.47 -2.95 -4.79
CA HIS A 264 -21.88 -3.21 -5.04
C HIS A 264 -22.49 -2.22 -6.03
N GLU A 265 -22.26 -0.90 -5.84
CA GLU A 265 -22.77 0.14 -6.73
C GLU A 265 -22.12 0.06 -8.12
N ALA A 266 -20.81 -0.19 -8.20
CA ALA A 266 -20.12 -0.40 -9.47
C ALA A 266 -20.68 -1.62 -10.23
N MET A 267 -20.86 -2.77 -9.57
CA MET A 267 -21.39 -3.95 -10.24
C MET A 267 -22.87 -3.85 -10.61
N SER A 268 -23.67 -3.12 -9.83
CA SER A 268 -25.14 -3.06 -10.01
C SER A 268 -25.64 -1.86 -10.83
N ARG A 269 -24.86 -0.77 -10.92
CA ARG A 269 -25.28 0.50 -11.55
C ARG A 269 -24.38 0.96 -12.69
N THR A 270 -23.35 0.19 -13.05
CA THR A 270 -22.48 0.48 -14.18
C THR A 270 -22.11 -0.80 -14.93
N ASP A 271 -21.56 -0.63 -16.13
CA ASP A 271 -20.96 -1.66 -16.97
C ASP A 271 -19.41 -1.51 -17.02
N CYS A 272 -18.83 -0.80 -16.04
CA CYS A 272 -17.38 -0.55 -15.97
C CYS A 272 -16.58 -1.85 -15.96
N GLU A 273 -15.55 -1.95 -16.80
CA GLU A 273 -14.68 -3.12 -16.87
C GLU A 273 -13.69 -3.20 -15.70
N GLN A 274 -13.39 -2.05 -15.08
CA GLN A 274 -12.49 -1.95 -13.93
C GLN A 274 -13.16 -1.27 -12.73
N ILE A 275 -12.86 -1.75 -11.53
CA ILE A 275 -13.25 -1.13 -10.26
C ILE A 275 -11.97 -0.74 -9.52
N LEU A 276 -11.76 0.56 -9.28
CA LEU A 276 -10.58 1.06 -8.57
C LEU A 276 -10.97 1.54 -7.18
N LEU A 277 -10.48 0.84 -6.16
CA LEU A 277 -10.65 1.22 -4.75
C LEU A 277 -9.55 2.20 -4.34
N MET A 278 -9.92 3.28 -3.66
CA MET A 278 -9.00 4.30 -3.13
C MET A 278 -9.43 4.76 -1.73
N ASP A 279 -8.45 5.13 -0.90
CA ASP A 279 -8.70 5.76 0.41
C ASP A 279 -9.01 7.27 0.25
N ASP A 280 -9.54 7.91 1.30
CA ASP A 280 -9.81 9.36 1.31
C ASP A 280 -8.60 10.19 1.79
N ASP A 281 -7.77 9.69 2.72
CA ASP A 281 -6.61 10.39 3.29
C ASP A 281 -5.31 10.22 2.47
N ILE A 282 -5.42 10.37 1.15
CA ILE A 282 -4.34 10.21 0.18
C ILE A 282 -4.05 11.48 -0.63
N VAL A 283 -2.82 11.60 -1.11
CA VAL A 283 -2.49 12.48 -2.24
C VAL A 283 -2.23 11.60 -3.47
N ILE A 284 -2.87 11.94 -4.59
CA ILE A 284 -2.90 11.11 -5.79
C ILE A 284 -1.87 11.63 -6.80
N GLU A 285 -1.17 10.70 -7.44
CA GLU A 285 -0.52 10.93 -8.73
C GLU A 285 -1.49 10.42 -9.83
N PRO A 286 -2.23 11.30 -10.53
CA PRO A 286 -3.35 10.87 -11.39
C PRO A 286 -2.95 9.89 -12.49
N ASP A 287 -1.74 10.03 -13.04
CA ASP A 287 -1.20 9.08 -14.03
C ASP A 287 -1.14 7.63 -13.53
N SER A 288 -1.05 7.43 -12.21
CA SER A 288 -1.10 6.09 -11.62
C SER A 288 -2.42 5.37 -11.94
N VAL A 289 -3.55 6.08 -12.06
CA VAL A 289 -4.84 5.49 -12.45
C VAL A 289 -4.74 4.89 -13.85
N LEU A 290 -4.19 5.67 -14.80
CA LEU A 290 -4.01 5.24 -16.18
C LEU A 290 -3.06 4.05 -16.29
N ARG A 291 -1.97 4.03 -15.49
CA ARG A 291 -1.03 2.89 -15.45
C ARG A 291 -1.72 1.60 -15.01
N LEU A 292 -2.55 1.66 -13.96
CA LEU A 292 -3.29 0.48 -13.50
C LEU A 292 -4.29 0.00 -14.56
N ILE A 293 -5.03 0.93 -15.19
CA ILE A 293 -5.97 0.59 -16.27
C ILE A 293 -5.22 -0.07 -17.43
N ALA A 294 -4.15 0.55 -17.92
CA ALA A 294 -3.36 0.03 -19.03
C ALA A 294 -2.81 -1.37 -18.71
N PHE A 295 -2.23 -1.56 -17.52
CA PHE A 295 -1.74 -2.87 -17.11
C PHE A 295 -2.85 -3.92 -17.04
N SER A 296 -4.02 -3.57 -16.50
CA SER A 296 -5.16 -4.49 -16.41
C SER A 296 -5.69 -4.93 -17.78
N ARG A 297 -5.65 -4.04 -18.78
CA ARG A 297 -6.11 -4.30 -20.15
C ARG A 297 -5.17 -5.22 -20.93
N PHE A 298 -3.86 -5.12 -20.66
CA PHE A 298 -2.86 -5.99 -21.28
C PHE A 298 -2.56 -7.27 -20.47
N ALA A 299 -3.14 -7.42 -19.27
CA ALA A 299 -2.90 -8.59 -18.43
C ALA A 299 -3.26 -9.90 -19.18
N GLU A 300 -2.36 -10.88 -19.17
CA GLU A 300 -2.55 -12.17 -19.86
C GLU A 300 -3.74 -12.95 -19.28
N HIS A 301 -3.96 -12.79 -17.97
CA HIS A 301 -5.13 -13.28 -17.26
C HIS A 301 -5.67 -12.16 -16.35
N PRO A 302 -6.98 -12.12 -16.06
CA PRO A 302 -7.54 -11.13 -15.16
C PRO A 302 -6.84 -11.17 -13.79
N ALA A 303 -6.20 -10.05 -13.44
CA ALA A 303 -5.38 -9.89 -12.25
C ALA A 303 -5.78 -8.63 -11.49
N ILE A 304 -5.67 -8.67 -10.17
CA ILE A 304 -5.79 -7.47 -9.33
C ILE A 304 -4.51 -6.66 -9.49
N VAL A 305 -4.63 -5.35 -9.78
CA VAL A 305 -3.48 -4.47 -10.01
C VAL A 305 -3.49 -3.36 -8.96
N GLY A 306 -2.52 -3.42 -8.06
CA GLY A 306 -2.38 -2.48 -6.95
C GLY A 306 -1.33 -1.39 -7.22
N GLY A 307 -1.61 -0.18 -6.76
CA GLY A 307 -0.62 0.89 -6.64
C GLY A 307 0.17 0.77 -5.34
N HIS A 308 1.41 1.22 -5.36
CA HIS A 308 2.23 1.32 -4.15
C HIS A 308 1.81 2.49 -3.24
N MET A 309 2.26 2.41 -1.99
CA MET A 309 2.15 3.50 -1.03
C MET A 309 3.49 4.23 -0.86
N LEU A 310 3.53 5.50 -1.25
CA LEU A 310 4.54 6.46 -0.83
C LEU A 310 4.13 7.07 0.53
N ASN A 311 5.10 7.45 1.34
CA ASN A 311 4.85 7.99 2.67
C ASN A 311 4.42 9.47 2.60
N LEU A 312 3.22 9.81 3.11
CA LEU A 312 2.70 11.19 3.03
C LEU A 312 3.54 12.23 3.79
N GLN A 313 4.25 11.81 4.85
CA GLN A 313 5.10 12.69 5.67
C GLN A 313 6.54 12.75 5.16
N ALA A 314 7.04 11.66 4.60
CA ALA A 314 8.35 11.56 3.96
C ALA A 314 8.16 11.24 2.47
N ARG A 315 7.73 12.25 1.70
CA ARG A 315 7.15 12.05 0.35
C ARG A 315 8.07 11.43 -0.72
N SER A 316 9.35 11.24 -0.45
CA SER A 316 10.28 10.51 -1.34
C SER A 316 10.44 9.02 -0.97
N GLU A 317 9.78 8.57 0.10
CA GLU A 317 9.95 7.26 0.69
C GLU A 317 8.84 6.30 0.26
N LEU A 318 9.22 5.22 -0.41
CA LEU A 318 8.35 4.09 -0.73
C LEU A 318 8.23 3.17 0.48
N ARG A 319 7.00 2.87 0.87
CA ARG A 319 6.73 1.96 1.98
C ARG A 319 7.34 0.59 1.71
N ALA A 320 6.95 -0.08 0.63
CA ALA A 320 7.46 -1.39 0.22
C ALA A 320 7.19 -1.59 -1.27
N MET A 321 8.01 -2.42 -1.93
CA MET A 321 7.74 -2.91 -3.29
C MET A 321 6.65 -3.99 -3.35
N GLY A 322 6.19 -4.48 -2.20
CA GLY A 322 5.23 -5.58 -2.13
C GLY A 322 5.23 -6.29 -0.78
N GLU A 323 4.07 -6.86 -0.43
CA GLU A 323 3.84 -7.58 0.81
C GLU A 323 3.21 -8.96 0.53
N VAL A 324 3.45 -9.90 1.45
CA VAL A 324 2.94 -11.27 1.44
C VAL A 324 2.38 -11.62 2.81
N VAL A 325 1.68 -12.73 2.93
CA VAL A 325 1.28 -13.34 4.19
C VAL A 325 2.28 -14.44 4.57
N ASP A 326 2.91 -14.30 5.73
CA ASP A 326 3.66 -15.42 6.31
C ASP A 326 2.67 -16.50 6.74
N HIS A 327 2.46 -17.52 5.91
CA HIS A 327 1.52 -18.62 6.14
C HIS A 327 1.78 -19.43 7.42
N SER A 328 3.00 -19.40 7.98
CA SER A 328 3.30 -20.12 9.22
C SER A 328 2.67 -19.45 10.45
N ARG A 329 2.77 -18.11 10.51
CA ARG A 329 2.22 -17.30 11.59
C ARG A 329 0.90 -16.67 11.21
N PHE A 330 0.55 -16.66 9.93
CA PHE A 330 -0.55 -15.92 9.34
C PHE A 330 -0.51 -14.43 9.67
N VAL A 331 0.56 -13.74 9.27
CA VAL A 331 0.74 -12.29 9.48
C VAL A 331 1.37 -11.69 8.24
N TRP A 332 0.96 -10.47 7.85
CA TRP A 332 1.61 -9.79 6.74
C TRP A 332 3.11 -9.59 7.02
N ALA A 333 3.89 -9.64 5.95
CA ALA A 333 5.33 -9.52 5.93
C ALA A 333 5.77 -8.85 4.63
N PRO A 334 6.95 -8.20 4.62
CA PRO A 334 7.53 -7.77 3.35
C PRO A 334 7.78 -9.00 2.49
N ALA A 335 7.53 -8.90 1.18
CA ALA A 335 7.85 -9.97 0.26
C ALA A 335 9.36 -10.31 0.28
N PRO A 336 9.77 -11.51 -0.17
CA PRO A 336 11.19 -11.87 -0.23
C PRO A 336 12.04 -10.80 -0.91
N ASN A 337 13.20 -10.50 -0.34
CA ASN A 337 14.12 -9.45 -0.77
C ASN A 337 13.63 -7.99 -0.62
N VAL A 338 12.39 -7.74 -0.22
CA VAL A 338 11.88 -6.38 0.01
C VAL A 338 12.41 -5.79 1.32
N ARG A 339 12.57 -4.48 1.34
CA ARG A 339 12.81 -3.69 2.55
C ARG A 339 11.74 -2.61 2.61
N TYR A 340 11.37 -2.28 3.84
CA TYR A 340 10.50 -1.13 4.06
C TYR A 340 11.29 0.19 3.95
N ASP A 341 10.55 1.24 3.61
CA ASP A 341 10.93 2.65 3.79
C ASP A 341 12.18 3.01 2.94
N HIS A 342 12.05 2.83 1.61
CA HIS A 342 13.09 3.18 0.65
C HIS A 342 12.95 4.63 0.18
N ASP A 343 13.88 5.48 0.61
CA ASP A 343 13.94 6.90 0.23
C ASP A 343 14.70 7.12 -1.11
N PHE A 344 13.95 7.45 -2.16
CA PHE A 344 14.50 7.72 -3.50
C PHE A 344 15.35 8.99 -3.58
N ALA A 345 15.10 9.98 -2.73
CA ALA A 345 15.90 11.21 -2.72
C ALA A 345 17.32 10.97 -2.19
N ARG A 346 17.50 9.98 -1.32
CA ARG A 346 18.80 9.55 -0.79
C ARG A 346 19.43 8.40 -1.54
N LYS A 347 18.60 7.52 -2.11
CA LYS A 347 19.00 6.30 -2.80
C LYS A 347 18.26 6.26 -4.15
N PRO A 348 18.74 7.02 -5.15
CA PRO A 348 18.18 6.99 -6.50
C PRO A 348 18.09 5.56 -7.04
N LEU A 349 17.22 5.31 -8.02
CA LEU A 349 17.00 3.97 -8.57
C LEU A 349 18.31 3.34 -9.05
N ARG A 350 19.16 4.14 -9.70
CA ARG A 350 20.48 3.75 -10.22
C ARG A 350 21.54 3.43 -9.15
N SER A 351 21.28 3.73 -7.87
CA SER A 351 22.27 3.58 -6.81
C SER A 351 22.48 2.11 -6.41
N LYS A 352 23.69 1.78 -5.94
CA LYS A 352 24.00 0.43 -5.41
C LYS A 352 23.10 0.04 -4.22
N ALA A 353 22.60 1.02 -3.45
CA ALA A 353 21.70 0.78 -2.33
C ALA A 353 20.28 0.35 -2.78
N SER A 354 19.93 0.62 -4.04
CA SER A 354 18.61 0.36 -4.64
C SER A 354 18.53 -0.95 -5.42
N ARG A 355 19.60 -1.75 -5.50
CA ARG A 355 19.65 -3.02 -6.28
C ARG A 355 18.46 -3.96 -6.07
N LYS A 356 17.89 -3.98 -4.86
CA LYS A 356 16.72 -4.82 -4.55
C LYS A 356 15.45 -4.39 -5.29
N LEU A 357 15.33 -3.12 -5.66
CA LEU A 357 14.19 -2.59 -6.44
C LEU A 357 14.21 -3.06 -7.89
N HIS A 358 15.35 -3.58 -8.37
CA HIS A 358 15.45 -4.12 -9.73
C HIS A 358 14.98 -5.57 -9.84
N ARG A 359 14.67 -6.24 -8.73
CA ARG A 359 14.01 -7.56 -8.78
C ARG A 359 12.52 -7.38 -9.04
N ARG A 360 11.94 -8.29 -9.81
CA ARG A 360 10.48 -8.47 -9.80
C ARG A 360 10.08 -8.98 -8.41
N VAL A 361 9.07 -8.35 -7.82
CA VAL A 361 8.53 -8.71 -6.52
C VAL A 361 7.13 -9.25 -6.75
N ASP A 362 6.95 -10.54 -6.46
CA ASP A 362 5.64 -11.17 -6.47
C ASP A 362 5.00 -10.99 -5.08
N VAL A 363 3.70 -10.72 -5.06
CA VAL A 363 2.91 -10.36 -3.87
C VAL A 363 1.73 -11.30 -3.71
N GLU A 364 1.17 -11.37 -2.50
CA GLU A 364 -0.08 -12.10 -2.26
C GLU A 364 -1.28 -11.16 -2.12
N TYR A 365 -1.03 -9.86 -1.90
CA TYR A 365 -2.08 -8.86 -1.82
C TYR A 365 -1.54 -7.44 -2.06
N ASN A 366 -2.47 -6.50 -2.28
CA ASN A 366 -2.20 -5.08 -2.25
C ASN A 366 -3.29 -4.38 -1.41
N GLY A 367 -2.90 -3.39 -0.62
CA GLY A 367 -3.88 -2.62 0.14
C GLY A 367 -4.81 -1.79 -0.73
N TRP A 368 -5.97 -1.42 -0.19
CA TRP A 368 -7.03 -0.73 -0.90
C TRP A 368 -6.89 0.80 -0.96
N TRP A 369 -5.74 1.35 -0.55
CA TRP A 369 -5.41 2.76 -0.80
C TRP A 369 -5.38 3.10 -2.30
N MET A 370 -5.04 2.11 -3.14
CA MET A 370 -5.12 2.17 -4.60
C MET A 370 -5.09 0.74 -5.16
N CYS A 371 -6.24 0.15 -5.47
CA CYS A 371 -6.34 -1.24 -5.91
C CYS A 371 -7.39 -1.42 -6.99
N LEU A 372 -6.97 -1.77 -8.20
CA LEU A 372 -7.83 -2.05 -9.34
C LEU A 372 -8.20 -3.53 -9.37
N ILE A 373 -9.50 -3.81 -9.35
CA ILE A 373 -10.10 -5.13 -9.44
C ILE A 373 -10.86 -5.18 -10.76
N PRO A 374 -10.50 -6.07 -11.71
CA PRO A 374 -11.30 -6.27 -12.91
C PRO A 374 -12.71 -6.72 -12.56
N ARG A 375 -13.73 -6.21 -13.26
CA ARG A 375 -15.14 -6.54 -13.00
C ARG A 375 -15.39 -8.04 -12.96
N VAL A 376 -14.80 -8.78 -13.90
CA VAL A 376 -14.91 -10.25 -13.96
C VAL A 376 -14.39 -10.95 -12.71
N VAL A 377 -13.38 -10.37 -12.04
CA VAL A 377 -12.86 -10.87 -10.76
C VAL A 377 -13.83 -10.51 -9.64
N ALA A 378 -14.35 -9.28 -9.62
CA ALA A 378 -15.33 -8.84 -8.63
C ALA A 378 -16.61 -9.68 -8.63
N GLU A 379 -17.17 -9.96 -9.81
CA GLU A 379 -18.37 -10.77 -9.98
C GLU A 379 -18.15 -12.22 -9.53
N LYS A 380 -16.96 -12.79 -9.82
CA LYS A 380 -16.62 -14.16 -9.42
C LYS A 380 -16.34 -14.29 -7.92
N MET A 381 -15.66 -13.30 -7.32
CA MET A 381 -15.23 -13.35 -5.92
C MET A 381 -16.30 -12.89 -4.94
N GLY A 382 -17.29 -12.10 -5.40
CA GLY A 382 -18.24 -11.44 -4.52
C GLY A 382 -17.61 -10.27 -3.75
N LEU A 383 -18.35 -9.74 -2.78
CA LEU A 383 -17.97 -8.56 -1.99
C LEU A 383 -16.93 -8.88 -0.90
N PRO A 384 -16.31 -7.85 -0.29
CA PRO A 384 -15.46 -7.98 0.87
C PRO A 384 -16.11 -8.75 2.02
N LEU A 385 -15.30 -9.37 2.88
CA LEU A 385 -15.79 -9.89 4.15
C LEU A 385 -16.25 -8.75 5.08
N PRO A 386 -17.30 -8.94 5.91
CA PRO A 386 -17.78 -7.95 6.87
C PRO A 386 -16.87 -7.84 8.10
N LEU A 387 -15.68 -7.25 7.93
CA LEU A 387 -14.60 -7.21 8.93
C LEU A 387 -14.41 -5.86 9.65
N PHE A 388 -15.17 -4.83 9.26
CA PHE A 388 -15.00 -3.43 9.66
C PHE A 388 -13.70 -2.80 9.11
N ILE A 389 -12.52 -3.23 9.56
CA ILE A 389 -11.21 -2.78 9.04
C ILE A 389 -10.16 -3.88 9.14
N LYS A 390 -9.10 -3.79 8.32
CA LYS A 390 -7.91 -4.66 8.33
C LYS A 390 -8.22 -6.07 7.86
N TRP A 391 -7.27 -6.65 7.12
CA TRP A 391 -7.31 -8.00 6.54
C TRP A 391 -8.35 -8.22 5.44
N ASP A 392 -9.24 -7.27 5.21
CA ASP A 392 -10.21 -7.28 4.12
C ASP A 392 -9.53 -7.22 2.75
N ASP A 393 -8.51 -6.37 2.63
CA ASP A 393 -7.65 -6.30 1.45
C ASP A 393 -6.85 -7.58 1.20
N SER A 394 -6.14 -8.08 2.22
CA SER A 394 -5.34 -9.30 2.12
C SER A 394 -6.20 -10.53 1.84
N GLU A 395 -7.35 -10.65 2.50
CA GLU A 395 -8.28 -11.76 2.26
C GLU A 395 -8.79 -11.77 0.83
N TYR A 396 -9.22 -10.62 0.33
CA TYR A 396 -9.78 -10.54 -1.02
C TYR A 396 -8.78 -10.98 -2.09
N SER A 397 -7.51 -10.56 -1.97
CA SER A 397 -6.44 -10.98 -2.86
C SER A 397 -6.09 -12.47 -2.71
N LEU A 398 -6.04 -13.02 -1.48
CA LEU A 398 -5.82 -14.44 -1.26
C LEU A 398 -6.94 -15.28 -1.90
N ARG A 399 -8.20 -14.87 -1.70
CA ARG A 399 -9.38 -15.50 -2.30
C ARG A 399 -9.32 -15.46 -3.83
N ALA A 400 -8.94 -14.31 -4.40
CA ALA A 400 -8.74 -14.16 -5.83
C ALA A 400 -7.63 -15.08 -6.36
N GLN A 401 -6.51 -15.17 -5.66
CA GLN A 401 -5.38 -16.02 -6.01
C GLN A 401 -5.75 -17.50 -6.00
N GLU A 402 -6.48 -17.97 -4.99
CA GLU A 402 -7.02 -19.35 -4.93
C GLU A 402 -7.95 -19.67 -6.11
N ALA A 403 -8.60 -18.66 -6.69
CA ALA A 403 -9.46 -18.78 -7.85
C ALA A 403 -8.74 -18.56 -9.20
N GLY A 404 -7.42 -18.44 -9.20
CA GLY A 404 -6.57 -18.27 -10.38
C GLY A 404 -6.37 -16.82 -10.82
N HIS A 405 -6.71 -15.83 -9.99
CA HIS A 405 -6.55 -14.41 -10.27
C HIS A 405 -5.43 -13.82 -9.41
N PRO A 406 -4.21 -13.64 -9.95
CA PRO A 406 -3.09 -13.15 -9.18
C PRO A 406 -3.27 -11.67 -8.80
N THR A 407 -2.46 -11.21 -7.83
CA THR A 407 -2.32 -9.79 -7.50
C THR A 407 -0.94 -9.30 -7.93
N VAL A 408 -0.87 -8.09 -8.48
CA VAL A 408 0.37 -7.41 -8.88
C VAL A 408 0.42 -6.04 -8.20
N SER A 409 1.43 -5.77 -7.39
CA SER A 409 1.76 -4.40 -6.95
C SER A 409 2.64 -3.74 -8.02
N LEU A 410 2.09 -2.80 -8.79
CA LEU A 410 2.73 -2.22 -9.97
C LEU A 410 3.68 -1.07 -9.58
N PRO A 411 5.01 -1.21 -9.75
CA PRO A 411 5.92 -0.12 -9.49
C PRO A 411 5.69 1.05 -10.46
N GLY A 412 5.88 2.27 -9.97
CA GLY A 412 5.59 3.49 -10.73
C GLY A 412 4.12 3.88 -10.71
N ALA A 413 3.19 3.06 -10.22
CA ALA A 413 1.86 3.53 -9.82
C ALA A 413 1.86 3.71 -8.29
N ALA A 414 1.44 4.87 -7.79
CA ALA A 414 1.41 5.11 -6.35
C ALA A 414 0.47 6.25 -5.92
N VAL A 415 0.13 6.21 -4.64
CA VAL A 415 -0.44 7.32 -3.87
C VAL A 415 0.46 7.64 -2.68
N TRP A 416 0.41 8.87 -2.18
CA TRP A 416 0.99 9.20 -0.88
C TRP A 416 -0.05 9.00 0.21
N HIS A 417 0.28 8.18 1.20
CA HIS A 417 -0.62 7.86 2.31
C HIS A 417 0.16 7.76 3.62
N MET A 418 -0.54 7.88 4.75
CA MET A 418 0.05 7.82 6.08
C MET A 418 0.45 6.39 6.46
N PRO A 419 1.74 6.09 6.67
CA PRO A 419 2.17 4.74 7.01
C PRO A 419 1.73 4.35 8.43
N TRP A 420 1.56 3.04 8.63
CA TRP A 420 1.21 2.42 9.92
C TRP A 420 2.27 2.64 11.00
N SER A 421 3.56 2.74 10.63
CA SER A 421 4.66 2.96 11.58
C SER A 421 4.51 4.24 12.41
N ASN A 422 3.73 5.20 11.90
CA ASN A 422 3.45 6.47 12.55
C ASN A 422 2.09 6.48 13.27
N LYS A 423 1.40 5.32 13.33
CA LYS A 423 0.12 5.11 14.02
C LYS A 423 0.32 4.09 15.16
N ASP A 424 -0.33 4.27 16.32
CA ASP A 424 -0.37 3.27 17.41
C ASP A 424 -1.34 2.10 17.08
N ASP A 425 -1.49 1.74 15.80
CA ASP A 425 -2.56 0.87 15.29
C ASP A 425 -2.50 -0.56 15.82
N ALA A 426 -1.32 -1.07 16.13
CA ALA A 426 -1.16 -2.38 16.76
C ALA A 426 -1.47 -2.40 18.27
N LYS A 427 -1.78 -1.26 18.89
CA LYS A 427 -1.93 -1.11 20.36
C LYS A 427 -3.24 -0.48 20.80
N ASP A 428 -3.86 0.33 19.96
CA ASP A 428 -5.13 1.00 20.26
C ASP A 428 -6.34 0.07 20.05
N TRP A 429 -7.53 0.65 19.86
CA TRP A 429 -8.77 -0.09 19.59
C TRP A 429 -8.66 -1.00 18.35
N GLN A 430 -7.78 -0.72 17.40
CA GLN A 430 -7.57 -1.54 16.20
C GLN A 430 -6.94 -2.90 16.54
N ALA A 431 -6.29 -3.06 17.69
CA ALA A 431 -5.75 -4.34 18.13
C ALA A 431 -6.83 -5.45 18.24
N TYR A 432 -8.08 -5.07 18.55
CA TYR A 432 -9.24 -5.96 18.50
C TYR A 432 -9.45 -6.52 17.08
N PHE A 433 -9.53 -5.63 16.09
CA PHE A 433 -9.76 -6.00 14.68
C PHE A 433 -8.58 -6.77 14.11
N HIS A 434 -7.34 -6.34 14.40
CA HIS A 434 -6.14 -7.02 13.94
C HIS A 434 -6.10 -8.50 14.32
N LEU A 435 -6.42 -8.85 15.58
CA LEU A 435 -6.41 -10.25 16.00
C LEU A 435 -7.65 -11.00 15.52
N ARG A 436 -8.85 -10.43 15.68
CA ARG A 436 -10.11 -11.08 15.26
C ARG A 436 -10.05 -11.44 13.78
N ASN A 437 -9.72 -10.46 12.94
CA ASN A 437 -9.77 -10.62 11.50
C ASN A 437 -8.63 -11.50 10.99
N ARG A 438 -7.44 -11.43 11.59
CA ARG A 438 -6.35 -12.39 11.34
C ARG A 438 -6.82 -13.84 11.53
N LEU A 439 -7.55 -14.11 12.61
CA LEU A 439 -8.05 -15.46 12.90
C LEU A 439 -9.12 -15.89 11.89
N VAL A 440 -10.01 -14.98 11.48
CA VAL A 440 -11.01 -15.23 10.43
C VAL A 440 -10.32 -15.61 9.12
N VAL A 441 -9.39 -14.79 8.64
CA VAL A 441 -8.71 -15.03 7.37
C VAL A 441 -7.80 -16.26 7.45
N ALA A 442 -7.15 -16.52 8.59
CA ALA A 442 -6.41 -17.75 8.83
C ALA A 442 -7.30 -19.00 8.78
N ALA A 443 -8.55 -18.90 9.27
CA ALA A 443 -9.52 -19.99 9.21
C ALA A 443 -10.04 -20.22 7.78
N LEU A 444 -10.05 -19.19 6.94
CA LEU A 444 -10.44 -19.30 5.54
C LEU A 444 -9.30 -19.87 4.68
N HIS A 445 -8.12 -19.26 4.73
CA HIS A 445 -7.03 -19.48 3.77
C HIS A 445 -5.81 -20.20 4.34
N GLY A 446 -5.78 -20.51 5.65
CA GLY A 446 -4.64 -21.19 6.25
C GLY A 446 -4.49 -22.65 5.79
N ASP A 447 -3.25 -23.03 5.49
CA ASP A 447 -2.85 -24.39 5.10
C ASP A 447 -2.67 -25.35 6.28
N PHE A 448 -2.80 -24.86 7.50
CA PHE A 448 -2.65 -25.66 8.72
C PHE A 448 -4.00 -26.10 9.29
N GLU A 449 -4.06 -27.33 9.79
CA GLU A 449 -5.23 -27.78 10.56
C GLU A 449 -5.26 -27.14 11.96
N ARG A 450 -4.08 -26.93 12.57
CA ARG A 450 -3.93 -26.35 13.91
C ARG A 450 -3.01 -25.13 13.89
N PRO A 451 -3.41 -24.00 14.50
CA PRO A 451 -2.69 -22.73 14.43
C PRO A 451 -1.52 -22.63 15.44
N THR A 452 -0.71 -23.67 15.61
CA THR A 452 0.27 -23.76 16.71
C THR A 452 1.32 -22.64 16.66
N ALA A 453 1.90 -22.37 15.49
CA ALA A 453 2.89 -21.31 15.32
C ALA A 453 2.27 -19.91 15.50
N MET A 454 1.05 -19.69 14.98
CA MET A 454 0.28 -18.47 15.22
C MET A 454 -0.02 -18.27 16.71
N ILE A 455 -0.49 -19.30 17.43
CA ILE A 455 -0.73 -19.25 18.88
C ILE A 455 0.54 -18.89 19.64
N LYS A 456 1.67 -19.55 19.33
CA LYS A 456 2.97 -19.24 19.96
C LYS A 456 3.40 -17.80 19.70
N SER A 457 3.21 -17.31 18.47
CA SER A 457 3.49 -15.94 18.10
C SER A 457 2.62 -14.94 18.87
N ASN A 458 1.32 -15.22 18.99
CA ASN A 458 0.37 -14.37 19.69
C ASN A 458 0.65 -14.32 21.19
N LEU A 459 0.84 -15.46 21.85
CA LEU A 459 1.17 -15.51 23.27
C LEU A 459 2.49 -14.79 23.60
N LYS A 460 3.48 -14.87 22.71
CA LYS A 460 4.72 -14.09 22.83
C LYS A 460 4.45 -12.58 22.76
N GLY A 461 3.59 -12.15 21.83
CA GLY A 461 3.15 -10.75 21.70
C GLY A 461 2.36 -10.29 22.93
N THR A 462 1.40 -11.08 23.38
CA THR A 462 0.62 -10.83 24.61
C THR A 462 1.53 -10.64 25.81
N LEU A 463 2.54 -11.50 26.00
CA LEU A 463 3.50 -11.33 27.08
C LEU A 463 4.27 -10.02 26.95
N ALA A 464 4.71 -9.64 25.75
CA ALA A 464 5.38 -8.36 25.52
C ALA A 464 4.49 -7.15 25.86
N HIS A 465 3.19 -7.19 25.53
CA HIS A 465 2.21 -6.16 25.88
C HIS A 465 2.00 -6.07 27.40
N LEU A 466 1.78 -7.20 28.07
CA LEU A 466 1.64 -7.26 29.53
C LEU A 466 2.87 -6.71 30.24
N MET A 467 4.07 -7.07 29.77
CA MET A 467 5.35 -6.57 30.28
C MET A 467 5.58 -5.08 29.94
N SER A 468 4.86 -4.54 28.96
CA SER A 468 4.86 -3.13 28.60
C SER A 468 3.75 -2.33 29.28
N LEU A 469 2.97 -2.96 30.18
CA LEU A 469 1.82 -2.38 30.85
C LEU A 469 0.71 -1.93 29.89
N GLU A 470 0.57 -2.63 28.76
CA GLU A 470 -0.44 -2.42 27.72
C GLU A 470 -1.64 -3.36 27.98
N TYR A 471 -2.31 -3.18 29.11
CA TYR A 471 -3.39 -4.07 29.56
C TYR A 471 -4.64 -3.93 28.71
N SER A 472 -4.96 -2.71 28.26
CA SER A 472 -6.08 -2.46 27.35
C SER A 472 -5.93 -3.23 26.04
N THR A 473 -4.72 -3.25 25.46
CA THR A 473 -4.42 -3.98 24.22
C THR A 473 -4.67 -5.48 24.38
N VAL A 474 -4.27 -6.07 25.51
CA VAL A 474 -4.50 -7.50 25.77
C VAL A 474 -5.99 -7.78 25.99
N ALA A 475 -6.71 -6.93 26.71
CA ALA A 475 -8.16 -7.07 26.88
C ALA A 475 -8.90 -7.03 25.53
N LEU A 476 -8.51 -6.11 24.64
CA LEU A 476 -9.02 -6.01 23.26
C LEU A 476 -8.70 -7.25 22.42
N GLN A 477 -7.48 -7.79 22.52
CA GLN A 477 -7.11 -9.04 21.86
C GLN A 477 -7.98 -10.21 22.35
N LEU A 478 -8.23 -10.30 23.66
CA LEU A 478 -9.10 -11.35 24.22
C LEU A 478 -10.55 -11.18 23.78
N MET A 479 -11.05 -9.94 23.68
CA MET A 479 -12.36 -9.64 23.10
C MET A 479 -12.44 -10.11 21.64
N GLY A 480 -11.44 -9.79 20.81
CA GLY A 480 -11.37 -10.22 19.41
C GLY A 480 -11.32 -11.73 19.25
N LEU A 481 -10.56 -12.42 20.10
CA LEU A 481 -10.49 -13.88 20.12
C LEU A 481 -11.83 -14.51 20.54
N ARG A 482 -12.53 -13.95 21.55
CA ARG A 482 -13.88 -14.42 21.93
C ARG A 482 -14.87 -14.25 20.79
N ASP A 483 -14.82 -13.13 20.08
CA ASP A 483 -15.73 -12.87 18.97
C ASP A 483 -15.45 -13.78 17.77
N PHE A 484 -14.18 -14.06 17.46
CA PHE A 484 -13.84 -15.09 16.46
C PHE A 484 -14.43 -16.46 16.82
N LEU A 485 -14.36 -16.86 18.11
CA LEU A 485 -14.89 -18.13 18.60
C LEU A 485 -16.44 -18.22 18.54
N LYS A 486 -17.16 -17.09 18.42
CA LYS A 486 -18.62 -17.08 18.20
C LYS A 486 -19.00 -17.59 16.80
N GLY A 487 -18.08 -17.55 15.84
CA GLY A 487 -18.27 -18.04 14.48
C GLY A 487 -18.76 -16.97 13.49
N PRO A 488 -18.94 -17.35 12.21
CA PRO A 488 -19.15 -16.43 11.10
C PRO A 488 -20.49 -15.68 11.13
N ASP A 489 -21.53 -16.23 11.75
CA ASP A 489 -22.86 -15.62 11.79
C ASP A 489 -22.88 -14.27 12.53
N ALA A 490 -21.92 -14.06 13.45
CA ALA A 490 -21.83 -12.84 14.24
C ALA A 490 -21.18 -11.66 13.48
N LEU A 491 -20.53 -11.89 12.33
CA LEU A 491 -19.70 -10.86 11.68
C LEU A 491 -20.51 -9.65 11.23
N PHE A 492 -21.59 -9.85 10.46
CA PHE A 492 -22.45 -8.76 9.98
C PHE A 492 -23.04 -7.94 11.13
N GLY A 493 -23.62 -8.62 12.14
CA GLY A 493 -24.19 -7.95 13.31
C GLY A 493 -23.16 -7.19 14.16
N SER A 494 -21.87 -7.49 14.02
CA SER A 494 -20.80 -6.79 14.73
C SER A 494 -20.40 -5.47 14.09
N LEU A 495 -20.62 -5.27 12.79
CA LEU A 495 -20.16 -4.09 12.04
C LEU A 495 -20.51 -2.75 12.70
N PRO A 496 -21.80 -2.46 13.03
CA PRO A 496 -22.17 -1.15 13.57
C PRO A 496 -21.74 -0.92 15.02
N VAL A 497 -21.46 -1.99 15.78
CA VAL A 497 -21.27 -1.90 17.25
C VAL A 497 -19.85 -2.17 17.72
N ALA A 498 -19.03 -2.89 16.94
CA ALA A 498 -17.72 -3.39 17.38
C ALA A 498 -16.75 -2.26 17.75
N LEU A 499 -16.74 -1.16 17.00
CA LEU A 499 -15.88 -0.01 17.30
C LEU A 499 -16.23 0.63 18.66
N ALA A 500 -17.51 0.86 18.91
CA ALA A 500 -17.97 1.45 20.17
C ALA A 500 -17.63 0.54 21.36
N GLN A 501 -17.85 -0.77 21.22
CA GLN A 501 -17.50 -1.77 22.23
C GLN A 501 -15.99 -1.83 22.49
N ALA A 502 -15.15 -1.81 21.44
CA ALA A 502 -13.70 -1.78 21.58
C ALA A 502 -13.22 -0.51 22.31
N ARG A 503 -13.78 0.66 21.99
CA ARG A 503 -13.46 1.91 22.70
C ARG A 503 -13.88 1.86 24.17
N GLN A 504 -15.07 1.34 24.45
CA GLN A 504 -15.57 1.18 25.81
C GLN A 504 -14.71 0.21 26.63
N GLU A 505 -14.29 -0.91 26.05
CA GLU A 505 -13.39 -1.87 26.70
C GLU A 505 -12.04 -1.23 27.01
N ARG A 506 -11.46 -0.51 26.04
CA ARG A 506 -10.19 0.21 26.21
C ARG A 506 -10.26 1.25 27.34
N ALA A 507 -11.36 1.98 27.45
CA ALA A 507 -11.54 3.05 28.44
C ALA A 507 -11.55 2.55 29.90
N LYS A 508 -11.72 1.24 30.14
CA LYS A 508 -11.66 0.63 31.49
C LYS A 508 -10.25 0.62 32.08
N PHE A 509 -9.22 0.85 31.26
CA PHE A 509 -7.82 0.71 31.66
C PHE A 509 -7.08 2.06 31.59
N PRO A 510 -6.18 2.36 32.55
CA PRO A 510 -5.39 3.59 32.54
C PRO A 510 -4.52 3.78 31.29
N ASP A 511 -3.97 2.69 30.73
CA ASP A 511 -3.18 2.74 29.49
C ASP A 511 -4.03 2.98 28.22
N GLY A 512 -5.36 2.88 28.36
CA GLY A 512 -6.33 3.18 27.30
C GLY A 512 -6.77 4.64 27.23
N VAL A 513 -6.40 5.47 28.23
CA VAL A 513 -6.79 6.89 28.32
C VAL A 513 -5.60 7.78 27.94
N VAL A 514 -5.80 8.59 26.90
CA VAL A 514 -4.79 9.55 26.43
C VAL A 514 -4.97 10.88 27.17
N LEU A 515 -3.90 11.35 27.77
CA LEU A 515 -3.80 12.69 28.37
C LEU A 515 -3.13 13.65 27.37
N PRO A 516 -3.56 14.93 27.32
CA PRO A 516 -2.97 15.91 26.41
C PRO A 516 -1.47 16.10 26.65
N SER A 517 -1.03 16.12 27.92
CA SER A 517 0.38 16.31 28.23
C SER A 517 0.83 15.57 29.47
N ALA A 518 2.11 15.19 29.50
CA ALA A 518 2.75 14.75 30.74
C ALA A 518 2.83 15.86 31.80
N LYS A 519 2.65 17.13 31.42
CA LYS A 519 2.56 18.28 32.34
C LYS A 519 1.33 18.21 33.24
N ASP A 520 0.30 17.48 32.82
CA ASP A 520 -0.92 17.27 33.60
C ASP A 520 -0.73 16.26 34.74
N LEU A 521 0.48 15.71 34.88
CA LEU A 521 0.87 14.75 35.90
C LEU A 521 2.05 15.27 36.74
N PRO A 522 2.21 14.80 38.00
CA PRO A 522 3.36 15.17 38.81
C PRO A 522 4.70 14.81 38.14
N MET A 523 5.73 15.63 38.41
CA MET A 523 7.08 15.38 37.90
C MET A 523 7.57 13.97 38.28
N PRO A 524 8.32 13.28 37.40
CA PRO A 524 8.74 11.90 37.65
C PRO A 524 9.54 11.78 38.96
N SER A 525 9.37 10.67 39.66
CA SER A 525 10.06 10.42 40.95
C SER A 525 11.49 9.86 40.78
N MET A 526 11.80 9.24 39.63
CA MET A 526 13.11 8.63 39.40
C MET A 526 14.17 9.65 38.98
N HIS A 527 15.36 9.54 39.56
CA HIS A 527 16.49 10.40 39.20
C HIS A 527 16.99 10.11 37.76
N PRO A 528 17.32 11.14 36.94
CA PRO A 528 17.71 10.96 35.54
C PRO A 528 18.86 9.98 35.31
N ALA A 529 19.87 9.95 36.19
CA ALA A 529 20.99 9.02 36.09
C ALA A 529 20.55 7.54 36.20
N GLN A 530 19.57 7.26 37.05
CA GLN A 530 18.98 5.92 37.17
C GLN A 530 18.20 5.56 35.91
N ALA A 531 17.40 6.49 35.39
CA ALA A 531 16.63 6.34 34.16
C ALA A 531 17.53 5.98 32.95
N ALA A 532 18.64 6.69 32.78
CA ALA A 532 19.60 6.49 31.69
C ALA A 532 20.19 5.07 31.66
N SER A 533 20.42 4.48 32.84
CA SER A 533 20.91 3.09 32.93
C SER A 533 19.87 2.06 32.44
N MET A 534 18.58 2.34 32.64
CA MET A 534 17.48 1.45 32.28
C MET A 534 17.14 1.51 30.79
N LEU A 535 17.39 2.65 30.13
CA LEU A 535 17.17 2.84 28.69
C LEU A 535 18.15 2.04 27.81
N ARG A 536 19.22 1.47 28.39
CA ARG A 536 20.20 0.68 27.62
C ARG A 536 19.60 -0.64 27.15
N LYS A 537 19.55 -0.83 25.82
CA LYS A 537 19.10 -2.08 25.18
C LYS A 537 19.91 -3.28 25.67
N PRO A 538 19.27 -4.36 26.16
CA PRO A 538 19.95 -5.60 26.51
C PRO A 538 20.70 -6.19 25.29
N LYS A 539 21.93 -6.65 25.51
CA LYS A 539 22.77 -7.32 24.50
C LYS A 539 22.79 -8.82 24.77
N GLY A 540 22.36 -9.62 23.79
CA GLY A 540 22.39 -11.08 23.84
C GLY A 540 21.22 -11.73 24.59
N PRO A 541 20.93 -13.02 24.31
CA PRO A 541 19.73 -13.72 24.76
C PRO A 541 19.66 -13.88 26.29
N ILE A 542 20.79 -14.11 26.96
CA ILE A 542 20.86 -14.26 28.42
C ILE A 542 20.34 -12.99 29.12
N ARG A 543 20.77 -11.80 28.67
CA ARG A 543 20.32 -10.53 29.26
C ARG A 543 18.84 -10.28 29.02
N TYR A 544 18.29 -10.69 27.88
CA TYR A 544 16.84 -10.66 27.65
C TYR A 544 16.10 -11.60 28.59
N GLY A 545 16.60 -12.82 28.78
CA GLY A 545 16.04 -13.78 29.75
C GLY A 545 16.03 -13.25 31.18
N LEU A 546 17.12 -12.63 31.63
CA LEU A 546 17.20 -12.00 32.96
C LEU A 546 16.23 -10.84 33.12
N ARG A 547 16.05 -9.99 32.09
CA ARG A 547 15.06 -8.90 32.11
C ARG A 547 13.63 -9.43 32.18
N LEU A 548 13.33 -10.50 31.43
CA LEU A 548 12.05 -11.19 31.48
C LEU A 548 11.77 -11.73 32.89
N LEU A 549 12.70 -12.49 33.46
CA LEU A 549 12.57 -13.03 34.82
C LEU A 549 12.37 -11.91 35.83
N ARG A 550 13.18 -10.85 35.78
CA ARG A 550 13.08 -9.72 36.69
C ARG A 550 11.71 -9.05 36.62
N GLY A 551 11.17 -8.84 35.44
CA GLY A 551 9.84 -8.22 35.33
C GLY A 551 8.69 -9.17 35.67
N LEU A 552 8.83 -10.49 35.49
CA LEU A 552 7.89 -11.47 36.03
C LEU A 552 7.89 -11.48 37.56
N VAL A 553 9.09 -11.46 38.18
CA VAL A 553 9.24 -11.31 39.64
C VAL A 553 8.65 -9.99 40.10
N HIS A 554 8.86 -8.90 39.36
CA HIS A 554 8.27 -7.61 39.70
C HIS A 554 6.73 -7.67 39.73
N ASN A 555 6.10 -8.47 38.86
CA ASN A 555 4.65 -8.70 38.86
C ASN A 555 4.13 -9.62 39.99
N VAL A 556 4.99 -10.12 40.88
CA VAL A 556 4.55 -10.77 42.14
C VAL A 556 4.87 -9.92 43.37
N VAL A 557 5.69 -8.88 43.23
CA VAL A 557 6.03 -7.95 44.31
C VAL A 557 4.91 -6.93 44.51
N PRO A 558 4.58 -6.54 45.77
CA PRO A 558 3.61 -5.49 46.06
C PRO A 558 3.87 -4.18 45.29
N VAL A 559 2.80 -3.54 44.83
CA VAL A 559 2.87 -2.27 44.10
C VAL A 559 3.09 -1.11 45.06
N LYS A 560 4.02 -0.21 44.75
CA LYS A 560 4.15 1.08 45.43
C LYS A 560 3.08 2.04 44.91
N ARG A 561 2.00 2.21 45.68
CA ARG A 561 0.84 3.03 45.28
C ARG A 561 1.17 4.50 44.97
N GLU A 562 2.23 5.04 45.57
CA GLU A 562 2.77 6.37 45.22
C GLU A 562 3.05 6.51 43.71
N HIS A 563 3.48 5.43 43.05
CA HIS A 563 3.81 5.44 41.63
C HIS A 563 2.59 5.44 40.70
N HIS A 564 1.38 5.27 41.25
CA HIS A 564 0.11 5.42 40.52
C HIS A 564 -0.43 6.86 40.54
N GLN A 565 0.12 7.71 41.41
CA GLN A 565 -0.21 9.13 41.49
C GLN A 565 0.90 9.99 40.89
N ARG A 566 2.17 9.62 41.14
CA ARG A 566 3.36 10.27 40.60
C ARG A 566 4.13 9.27 39.73
N PRO A 567 4.26 9.48 38.41
CA PRO A 567 4.97 8.54 37.55
C PRO A 567 6.43 8.40 37.97
N GLN A 568 7.02 7.22 37.75
CA GLN A 568 8.46 7.05 37.97
C GLN A 568 9.27 7.67 36.85
N LEU A 569 8.79 7.54 35.60
CA LEU A 569 9.45 8.03 34.41
C LEU A 569 8.45 8.58 33.39
N ASN A 570 8.93 9.50 32.57
CA ASN A 570 8.31 9.89 31.31
C ASN A 570 9.14 9.32 30.17
N VAL A 571 8.55 8.47 29.34
CA VAL A 571 9.25 7.70 28.30
C VAL A 571 8.70 8.08 26.93
N ALA A 572 9.59 8.39 26.00
CA ALA A 572 9.22 8.64 24.60
C ALA A 572 8.71 7.35 23.93
N ALA A 573 7.80 7.48 22.95
CA ALA A 573 7.20 6.34 22.26
C ALA A 573 8.24 5.35 21.71
N GLN A 574 9.34 5.85 21.14
CA GLN A 574 10.44 5.06 20.56
C GLN A 574 11.24 4.21 21.58
N ASP A 575 11.26 4.66 22.83
CA ASP A 575 12.01 4.06 23.95
C ASP A 575 11.13 3.16 24.83
N ALA A 576 9.82 3.17 24.60
CA ALA A 576 8.83 2.38 25.33
C ALA A 576 8.93 0.87 25.00
N ARG A 577 9.91 0.19 25.62
CA ARG A 577 10.19 -1.23 25.40
C ARG A 577 9.89 -2.05 26.65
N TRP A 578 9.37 -3.27 26.45
CA TRP A 578 8.96 -4.17 27.54
C TRP A 578 10.05 -4.38 28.60
N TYR A 579 11.33 -4.49 28.20
CA TYR A 579 12.43 -4.74 29.14
C TYR A 579 12.74 -3.55 30.06
N LEU A 580 12.31 -2.34 29.69
CA LEU A 580 12.37 -1.13 30.52
C LEU A 580 11.12 -1.08 31.40
N LEU A 581 9.94 -1.13 30.76
CA LEU A 581 8.64 -0.87 31.38
C LEU A 581 8.26 -1.93 32.41
N SER A 582 8.69 -3.18 32.23
CA SER A 582 8.37 -4.29 33.14
C SER A 582 8.97 -4.18 34.54
N GLN A 583 9.76 -3.14 34.81
CA GLN A 583 10.43 -2.88 36.08
C GLN A 583 9.87 -1.64 36.79
N LEU A 584 8.75 -1.09 36.29
CA LEU A 584 8.11 0.12 36.80
C LEU A 584 6.67 -0.19 37.26
N ASP A 585 6.24 0.50 38.31
CA ASP A 585 4.89 0.49 38.87
C ASP A 585 3.99 1.55 38.21
N GLY A 586 4.58 2.65 37.72
CA GLY A 586 3.85 3.67 36.98
C GLY A 586 4.76 4.53 36.10
N VAL A 587 4.33 4.76 34.86
CA VAL A 587 5.15 5.40 33.82
C VAL A 587 4.25 6.09 32.80
N THR A 588 4.63 7.29 32.37
CA THR A 588 3.98 7.93 31.23
C THR A 588 4.71 7.55 29.95
N VAL A 589 3.96 7.25 28.90
CA VAL A 589 4.49 6.88 27.60
C VAL A 589 3.87 7.78 26.54
N GLY A 590 4.69 8.44 25.72
CA GLY A 590 4.21 9.22 24.58
C GLY A 590 3.46 8.35 23.56
N THR A 591 2.40 8.90 22.97
CA THR A 591 1.71 8.30 21.82
C THR A 591 2.60 8.37 20.57
N ALA A 592 2.43 7.45 19.62
CA ALA A 592 3.23 7.38 18.40
C ALA A 592 3.09 8.65 17.53
N ASP A 593 1.91 9.28 17.55
CA ASP A 593 1.63 10.53 16.84
C ASP A 593 2.18 11.79 17.55
N GLY A 594 2.74 11.64 18.75
CA GLY A 594 3.30 12.73 19.56
C GLY A 594 2.27 13.69 20.14
N ARG A 595 0.96 13.43 20.03
CA ARG A 595 -0.11 14.33 20.46
C ARG A 595 -0.49 14.22 21.94
N GLY A 596 0.00 13.20 22.64
CA GLY A 596 -0.30 13.02 24.05
C GLY A 596 0.55 11.95 24.72
N VAL A 597 0.13 11.59 25.93
CA VAL A 597 0.76 10.53 26.72
C VAL A 597 -0.30 9.62 27.33
N VAL A 598 0.06 8.36 27.59
CA VAL A 598 -0.74 7.42 28.38
C VAL A 598 -0.04 7.13 29.71
N TYR A 599 -0.79 7.15 30.82
CA TYR A 599 -0.25 6.81 32.13
C TYR A 599 -0.45 5.32 32.41
N ARG A 600 0.57 4.53 32.10
CA ARG A 600 0.56 3.09 32.33
C ARG A 600 0.88 2.78 33.78
N LYS A 601 0.07 1.90 34.38
CA LYS A 601 0.14 1.55 35.81
C LYS A 601 0.22 0.04 35.94
N ARG A 602 1.22 -0.46 36.67
CA ARG A 602 1.33 -1.88 36.97
C ARG A 602 0.23 -2.29 37.94
N ASP A 603 -0.46 -3.36 37.58
CA ASP A 603 -1.44 -4.02 38.42
C ASP A 603 -1.24 -5.54 38.30
N PRO A 604 -0.64 -6.19 39.33
CA PRO A 604 -0.44 -7.64 39.35
C PRO A 604 -1.70 -8.45 39.16
N GLN A 605 -2.83 -8.01 39.73
CA GLN A 605 -4.08 -8.77 39.64
C GLN A 605 -4.57 -8.77 38.20
N VAL A 606 -4.59 -7.60 37.55
CA VAL A 606 -4.93 -7.46 36.13
C VAL A 606 -3.94 -8.22 35.24
N PHE A 607 -2.63 -8.11 35.50
CA PHE A 607 -1.58 -8.82 34.76
C PHE A 607 -1.82 -10.33 34.75
N TRP A 608 -1.96 -10.94 35.93
CA TRP A 608 -2.12 -12.40 36.05
C TRP A 608 -3.49 -12.85 35.57
N HIS A 609 -4.54 -12.05 35.76
CA HIS A 609 -5.87 -12.32 35.23
C HIS A 609 -5.87 -12.39 33.71
N LEU A 610 -5.35 -11.34 33.04
CA LEU A 610 -5.27 -11.27 31.59
C LEU A 610 -4.36 -12.36 31.02
N LEU A 611 -3.24 -12.67 31.67
CA LEU A 611 -2.35 -13.76 31.25
C LEU A 611 -3.06 -15.13 31.30
N ARG A 612 -3.74 -15.44 32.41
CA ARG A 612 -4.50 -16.70 32.56
C ARG A 612 -5.61 -16.81 31.52
N GLN A 613 -6.37 -15.74 31.30
CA GLN A 613 -7.40 -15.71 30.26
C GLN A 613 -6.80 -15.90 28.86
N SER A 614 -5.64 -15.28 28.59
CA SER A 614 -4.94 -15.43 27.32
C SER A 614 -4.54 -16.87 27.07
N VAL A 615 -3.90 -17.53 28.05
CA VAL A 615 -3.52 -18.95 27.93
C VAL A 615 -4.76 -19.83 27.74
N ALA A 616 -5.81 -19.63 28.53
CA ALA A 616 -7.04 -20.42 28.45
C ALA A 616 -7.74 -20.27 27.09
N LEU A 617 -7.89 -19.05 26.57
CA LEU A 617 -8.52 -18.81 25.28
C LEU A 617 -7.68 -19.30 24.11
N HIS A 618 -6.34 -19.21 24.18
CA HIS A 618 -5.48 -19.78 23.13
C HIS A 618 -5.46 -21.31 23.14
N ALA A 619 -5.56 -21.95 24.32
CA ALA A 619 -5.76 -23.39 24.41
C ALA A 619 -7.11 -23.81 23.81
N ARG A 620 -8.17 -23.06 24.11
CA ARG A 620 -9.49 -23.24 23.49
C ARG A 620 -9.45 -23.05 21.97
N LEU A 621 -8.76 -22.01 21.50
CA LEU A 621 -8.51 -21.75 20.07
C LEU A 621 -7.87 -22.96 19.41
N GLY A 622 -6.77 -23.48 19.95
CA GLY A 622 -6.07 -24.64 19.38
C GLY A 622 -6.96 -25.88 19.25
N ARG A 623 -7.91 -26.06 20.17
CA ARG A 623 -8.89 -27.17 20.15
C ARG A 623 -10.04 -26.93 19.16
N GLU A 624 -10.58 -25.71 19.11
CA GLU A 624 -11.78 -25.41 18.31
C GLU A 624 -11.49 -24.93 16.89
N PHE A 625 -10.23 -24.58 16.57
CA PHE A 625 -9.85 -24.04 15.26
C PHE A 625 -10.25 -24.94 14.08
N PRO A 626 -10.06 -26.29 14.10
CA PRO A 626 -10.49 -27.12 12.98
C PRO A 626 -12.00 -27.06 12.71
N ARG A 627 -12.83 -26.94 13.77
CA ARG A 627 -14.29 -26.76 13.66
C ARG A 627 -14.61 -25.39 13.07
N LEU A 628 -14.00 -24.33 13.60
CA LEU A 628 -14.22 -22.96 13.14
C LEU A 628 -13.78 -22.79 11.68
N ARG A 629 -12.66 -23.38 11.27
CA ARG A 629 -12.19 -23.43 9.88
C ARG A 629 -13.28 -23.92 8.92
N ARG A 630 -13.94 -25.03 9.25
CA ARG A 630 -15.06 -25.55 8.45
C ARG A 630 -16.24 -24.57 8.43
N GLN A 631 -16.65 -24.06 9.60
CA GLN A 631 -17.79 -23.13 9.69
C GLN A 631 -17.56 -21.84 8.90
N TYR A 632 -16.38 -21.23 9.00
CA TYR A 632 -16.05 -20.00 8.25
C TYR A 632 -16.03 -20.27 6.73
N ARG A 633 -15.45 -21.39 6.28
CA ARG A 633 -15.43 -21.77 4.86
C ARG A 633 -16.83 -22.07 4.31
N GLU A 634 -17.67 -22.78 5.07
CA GLU A 634 -19.07 -23.05 4.70
C GLU A 634 -19.90 -21.75 4.61
N ALA A 635 -19.62 -20.77 5.48
CA ALA A 635 -20.30 -19.48 5.47
C ALA A 635 -19.82 -18.53 4.36
N MET A 636 -18.74 -18.85 3.65
CA MET A 636 -18.08 -17.95 2.71
C MET A 636 -19.02 -17.37 1.64
N PRO A 637 -19.84 -18.17 0.93
CA PRO A 637 -20.76 -17.63 -0.08
C PRO A 637 -21.80 -16.65 0.49
N ARG A 638 -22.16 -16.79 1.76
CA ARG A 638 -23.09 -15.88 2.45
C ARG A 638 -22.40 -14.61 2.91
N LEU A 639 -21.16 -14.70 3.38
CA LEU A 639 -20.39 -13.55 3.87
C LEU A 639 -19.96 -12.60 2.74
N THR A 640 -19.72 -13.13 1.55
CA THR A 640 -19.29 -12.35 0.37
C THR A 640 -20.43 -12.09 -0.61
N GLY A 641 -21.58 -12.74 -0.44
CA GLY A 641 -22.73 -12.58 -1.32
C GLY A 641 -23.38 -11.20 -1.18
N ALA A 642 -23.83 -10.63 -2.31
CA ALA A 642 -24.50 -9.33 -2.36
C ALA A 642 -25.69 -9.24 -1.40
N LYS A 643 -26.52 -10.29 -1.29
CA LYS A 643 -27.69 -10.32 -0.41
C LYS A 643 -27.34 -10.06 1.06
N GLY A 644 -26.20 -10.56 1.54
CA GLY A 644 -25.75 -10.33 2.92
C GLY A 644 -25.49 -8.86 3.20
N TRP A 645 -24.80 -8.20 2.26
CA TRP A 645 -24.48 -6.77 2.31
C TRP A 645 -25.68 -5.87 2.04
N THR A 646 -26.54 -6.20 1.07
CA THR A 646 -27.76 -5.43 0.76
C THR A 646 -28.65 -5.32 1.99
N ASN A 647 -28.79 -6.39 2.79
CA ASN A 647 -29.53 -6.30 4.05
C ASN A 647 -28.93 -5.27 5.02
N VAL A 648 -27.61 -5.12 5.07
CA VAL A 648 -26.93 -4.11 5.91
C VAL A 648 -27.14 -2.71 5.33
N PHE A 649 -27.05 -2.56 4.01
CA PHE A 649 -27.26 -1.26 3.35
C PHE A 649 -28.72 -0.78 3.45
N GLU A 650 -29.70 -1.68 3.37
CA GLU A 650 -31.13 -1.37 3.37
C GLU A 650 -31.76 -1.31 4.76
N ALA A 651 -31.25 -2.06 5.74
CA ALA A 651 -31.78 -2.03 7.12
C ALA A 651 -31.70 -0.63 7.74
N ASP A 652 -30.80 0.20 7.24
CA ASP A 652 -30.54 1.56 7.73
C ASP A 652 -31.16 2.66 6.84
N GLY A 653 -31.83 2.27 5.74
CA GLY A 653 -32.62 3.18 4.89
C GLY A 653 -34.07 3.38 5.40
N ARG A 654 -34.40 2.87 6.59
CA ARG A 654 -35.72 2.98 7.23
C ARG A 654 -35.69 3.84 8.49
#